data_AF-A0A6M0J2A2-F1
#
_entry.id   AF-A0A6M0J2A2-F1
#
_cell.length_a   1.000
_cell.length_b   1.000
_cell.length_c   1.000
_cell.angle_alpha   90.00
_cell.angle_beta   90.00
_cell.angle_gamma   90.00
#
_symmetry.space_group_name_H-M   'P 1'
#
loop_
_entity.id
_entity.type
_entity.pdbx_description
1 polymer ?
#
loop_
_entity_poly.entity_id
_entity_poly.type
_entity_poly.pdbx_seq_one_letter_code
_entity_poly.pdbx_strand_id
1 'polypeptide(L)'
;MPQDFSGQNLRGRSFRGQNLAGANFSYADIRGADFTGANLRRANFSHATAGLQKRWATLLVLFSWMLLGLSGFLSVFAATLVAFLIFFRTNNYQQQITYQIAGLTIIVVLVILFFVTIRQGIQASLGSVAVTFAVTFAGVGAVAVAVAGVGAVNVLLGFAIAVAIVIVIVVAGVFAFAIAVAFVVIVAFSRAVAFVVVVVAFTFAFTRVVAGAVAIIVTGVYVIAVAVIGVIAGAVLLFSSYISWQALKENEKYALIRNIAIAFAAFKGTSFRFSDLTDAELTGASLKSTDFRKAVLTRTCFNKTKKLDYVRSGATYLHKAKVRSLLVTGQGQDKNFDRENLRGVNFQRANLVDVSFIGTDLSEANLQDADLSRVKLVQTQLGGTDFTGATLTGAYIQDWGITTNTKFDGVRCEYVYMRLPTKENPDPLRKPDNHKEVFAEGEFGDFIQPIFDTLDLYHNQGVDPRAIAVAFKELAENNPNAELEIVAIERRGEDKILLRAKTTNTANKSELSKEYFINYNQLKALAEKDFQALIAQKEYQIIRLENMIMTALERPSFYAENYHNQGDTVMPESSKRVVNNYLQQAQIAGGLVNAETVTANQIGGNITNYTPEQRQNLAEAAADIQQLLNQLGQAYPTNTPLEKQIVVTEALKEIERNPTLKARVIGALKAGGTEALKELLDHPAVNVLLAALEGWQDAE
;
A
#
# COMPACT_ATOMS: atom_id res chain seq x y z
N MET A 1 17.68 32.06 13.22
CA MET A 1 17.44 31.39 14.52
C MET A 1 16.00 30.88 14.54
N PRO A 2 15.73 29.67 15.06
CA PRO A 2 14.36 29.18 15.20
C PRO A 2 13.54 30.12 16.09
N GLN A 3 12.30 30.39 15.72
CA GLN A 3 11.41 31.25 16.52
C GLN A 3 11.00 30.52 17.80
N ASP A 4 11.04 31.21 18.95
CA ASP A 4 10.64 30.65 20.24
C ASP A 4 9.31 31.25 20.71
N PHE A 5 8.32 30.37 20.83
CA PHE A 5 6.99 30.61 21.34
C PHE A 5 6.66 29.76 22.57
N SER A 6 7.67 29.16 23.20
CA SER A 6 7.47 28.25 24.33
C SER A 6 6.72 28.93 25.49
N GLY A 7 5.76 28.21 26.07
CA GLY A 7 4.90 28.69 27.16
C GLY A 7 3.96 29.85 26.81
N GLN A 8 3.97 30.38 25.58
CA GLN A 8 3.17 31.55 25.22
C GLN A 8 1.69 31.23 25.04
N ASN A 9 0.85 32.26 25.26
CA ASN A 9 -0.57 32.21 24.91
C ASN A 9 -0.76 32.68 23.47
N LEU A 10 -0.94 31.73 22.55
CA LEU A 10 -1.10 31.96 21.12
C LEU A 10 -2.53 31.71 20.63
N ARG A 11 -3.51 31.76 21.55
CA ARG A 11 -4.89 31.40 21.24
C ARG A 11 -5.44 32.25 20.10
N GLY A 12 -5.84 31.60 19.01
CA GLY A 12 -6.49 32.29 17.88
C GLY A 12 -5.53 33.02 16.96
N ARG A 13 -4.23 32.95 17.22
CA ARG A 13 -3.21 33.60 16.39
C ARG A 13 -3.12 32.87 15.05
N SER A 14 -2.96 33.65 13.98
CA SER A 14 -2.73 33.11 12.65
C SER A 14 -1.24 32.99 12.37
N PHE A 15 -0.84 31.82 11.92
CA PHE A 15 0.47 31.43 11.41
C PHE A 15 0.37 30.89 9.98
N ARG A 16 -0.75 31.20 9.29
CA ARG A 16 -1.08 30.65 7.99
C ARG A 16 0.03 30.92 6.97
N GLY A 17 0.51 29.88 6.30
CA GLY A 17 1.54 29.95 5.26
C GLY A 17 2.93 30.36 5.75
N GLN A 18 3.16 30.52 7.06
CA GLN A 18 4.45 30.97 7.56
C GLN A 18 5.49 29.85 7.53
N ASN A 19 6.77 30.23 7.37
CA ASN A 19 7.89 29.34 7.59
C ASN A 19 8.27 29.34 9.07
N LEU A 20 7.95 28.25 9.75
CA LEU A 20 8.16 28.02 11.17
C LEU A 20 8.99 26.75 11.40
N ALA A 21 9.83 26.39 10.43
CA ALA A 21 10.72 25.24 10.55
C ALA A 21 11.62 25.38 11.79
N GLY A 22 11.65 24.35 12.63
CA GLY A 22 12.39 24.33 13.90
C GLY A 22 11.79 25.19 15.02
N ALA A 23 10.67 25.88 14.82
CA ALA A 23 10.10 26.77 15.83
C ALA A 23 9.67 26.01 17.09
N ASN A 24 9.86 26.63 18.25
CA ASN A 24 9.54 26.05 19.55
C ASN A 24 8.18 26.54 20.05
N PHE A 25 7.19 25.66 20.09
CA PHE A 25 5.84 25.86 20.66
C PHE A 25 5.62 25.02 21.93
N SER A 26 6.69 24.51 22.55
CA SER A 26 6.55 23.64 23.72
C SER A 26 5.81 24.36 24.85
N TYR A 27 4.90 23.65 25.53
CA TYR A 27 4.03 24.20 26.59
C TYR A 27 3.12 25.38 26.18
N ALA A 28 3.11 25.78 24.91
CA ALA A 28 2.31 26.91 24.46
C ALA A 28 0.81 26.57 24.43
N ASP A 29 -0.03 27.59 24.62
CA ASP A 29 -1.47 27.49 24.44
C ASP A 29 -1.85 27.94 23.03
N ILE A 30 -2.00 26.97 22.13
CA ILE A 30 -2.26 27.19 20.71
C ILE A 30 -3.75 26.98 20.35
N ARG A 31 -4.66 27.05 21.32
CA ARG A 31 -6.10 26.81 21.06
C ARG A 31 -6.68 27.83 20.07
N GLY A 32 -7.19 27.32 18.96
CA GLY A 32 -7.74 28.10 17.86
C GLY A 32 -6.68 28.76 16.97
N ALA A 33 -5.39 28.47 17.18
CA ALA A 33 -4.33 28.96 16.29
C ALA A 33 -4.45 28.33 14.89
N ASP A 34 -4.14 29.10 13.86
CA ASP A 34 -4.26 28.69 12.46
C ASP A 34 -2.86 28.51 11.84
N PHE A 35 -2.40 27.26 11.71
CA PHE A 35 -1.17 26.90 11.02
C PHE A 35 -1.44 26.42 9.59
N THR A 36 -2.57 26.78 8.98
CA THR A 36 -2.92 26.28 7.65
C THR A 36 -1.81 26.58 6.63
N GLY A 37 -1.30 25.55 5.95
CA GLY A 37 -0.24 25.71 4.95
C GLY A 37 1.13 26.15 5.49
N ALA A 38 1.33 26.17 6.82
CA ALA A 38 2.62 26.54 7.40
C ALA A 38 3.67 25.44 7.18
N ASN A 39 4.93 25.82 7.03
CA ASN A 39 6.06 24.90 7.13
C ASN A 39 6.43 24.76 8.61
N LEU A 40 6.16 23.58 9.20
CA LEU A 40 6.40 23.26 10.60
C LEU A 40 7.42 22.12 10.75
N ARG A 41 8.28 21.94 9.73
CA ARG A 41 9.28 20.87 9.76
C ARG A 41 10.15 21.00 10.99
N ARG A 42 10.33 19.93 11.76
CA ARG A 42 11.10 19.92 13.01
C ARG A 42 10.61 20.90 14.09
N ALA A 43 9.39 21.43 13.99
CA ALA A 43 8.83 22.28 15.03
C ALA A 43 8.50 21.47 16.29
N ASN A 44 8.67 22.09 17.46
CA ASN A 44 8.46 21.44 18.74
C ASN A 44 7.14 21.90 19.39
N PHE A 45 6.12 21.04 19.41
CA PHE A 45 4.83 21.24 20.09
C PHE A 45 4.70 20.42 21.37
N SER A 46 5.81 19.96 21.95
CA SER A 46 5.77 19.11 23.15
C SER A 46 4.99 19.78 24.28
N HIS A 47 4.05 19.06 24.86
CA HIS A 47 3.14 19.56 25.91
C HIS A 47 2.27 20.79 25.53
N ALA A 48 2.22 21.17 24.26
CA ALA A 48 1.34 22.25 23.81
C ALA A 48 -0.14 21.89 24.02
N THR A 49 -0.96 22.90 24.28
CA THR A 49 -2.41 22.76 24.42
C THR A 49 -3.09 23.27 23.15
N ALA A 50 -3.51 22.35 22.28
CA ALA A 50 -4.29 22.63 21.10
C ALA A 50 -5.80 22.44 21.34
N GLY A 51 -6.59 22.87 20.36
CA GLY A 51 -8.03 22.71 20.33
C GLY A 51 -8.78 24.03 20.36
N LEU A 52 -9.89 24.06 21.09
CA LEU A 52 -10.87 25.14 20.99
C LEU A 52 -10.72 26.17 22.12
N GLN A 53 -10.88 27.45 21.80
CA GLN A 53 -10.96 28.50 22.81
C GLN A 53 -12.22 28.37 23.66
N LYS A 54 -12.16 28.75 24.94
CA LYS A 54 -13.30 28.67 25.87
C LYS A 54 -14.59 29.32 25.33
N ARG A 55 -14.49 30.49 24.68
CA ARG A 55 -15.65 31.19 24.10
C ARG A 55 -16.37 30.37 23.03
N TRP A 56 -15.61 29.79 22.10
CA TRP A 56 -16.16 28.95 21.03
C TRP A 56 -16.70 27.64 21.58
N ALA A 57 -16.01 27.04 22.56
CA ALA A 57 -16.51 25.85 23.24
C ALA A 57 -17.86 26.09 23.90
N THR A 58 -18.02 27.23 24.59
CA THR A 58 -19.28 27.62 25.23
C THR A 58 -20.38 27.83 24.20
N LEU A 59 -20.12 28.59 23.13
CA LEU A 59 -21.10 28.84 22.07
C LEU A 59 -21.56 27.55 21.38
N LEU A 60 -20.64 26.64 21.07
CA LEU A 60 -21.01 25.39 20.41
C LEU A 60 -21.73 24.41 21.34
N VAL A 61 -21.43 24.42 22.63
CA VAL A 61 -22.20 23.64 23.63
C VAL A 61 -23.63 24.17 23.72
N LEU A 62 -23.82 25.49 23.79
CA LEU A 62 -25.16 26.10 23.77
C LEU A 62 -25.92 25.77 22.48
N PHE A 63 -25.27 25.87 21.33
CA PHE A 63 -25.86 25.47 20.06
C PHE A 63 -26.25 23.98 20.03
N SER A 64 -25.43 23.12 20.64
CA SER A 64 -25.72 21.69 20.73
C SER A 64 -26.88 21.39 21.67
N TRP A 65 -27.02 22.13 22.78
CA TRP A 65 -28.22 22.06 23.63
C TRP A 65 -29.47 22.51 22.88
N MET A 66 -29.39 23.55 22.05
CA MET A 66 -30.50 23.95 21.18
C MET A 66 -30.87 22.84 20.19
N LEU A 67 -29.89 22.18 19.56
CA LEU A 67 -30.12 21.04 18.67
C LEU A 67 -30.72 19.83 19.39
N LEU A 68 -30.30 19.54 20.63
CA LEU A 68 -30.90 18.50 21.46
C LEU A 68 -32.36 18.83 21.78
N GLY A 69 -32.66 20.09 22.10
CA GLY A 69 -34.02 20.59 22.29
C GLY A 69 -34.90 20.42 21.04
N LEU A 70 -34.39 20.86 19.89
CA LEU A 70 -35.09 20.75 18.61
C LEU A 70 -35.33 19.28 18.23
N SER A 71 -34.32 18.42 18.36
CA SER A 71 -34.47 16.99 18.07
C SER A 71 -35.45 16.31 19.02
N GLY A 72 -35.40 16.63 20.32
CA GLY A 72 -36.37 16.15 21.30
C GLY A 72 -37.80 16.58 20.94
N PHE A 73 -37.99 17.85 20.54
CA PHE A 73 -39.28 18.36 20.08
C PHE A 73 -39.78 17.62 18.83
N LEU A 74 -38.92 17.43 17.81
CA LEU A 74 -39.26 16.69 16.60
C LEU A 74 -39.62 15.22 16.88
N SER A 75 -38.93 14.59 17.83
CA SER A 75 -39.26 13.23 18.27
C SER A 75 -40.64 13.15 18.92
N VAL A 76 -41.01 14.11 19.77
CA VAL A 76 -42.36 14.17 20.36
C VAL A 76 -43.39 14.45 19.30
N PHE A 77 -43.15 15.44 18.44
CA PHE A 77 -44.07 15.80 17.37
C PHE A 77 -44.37 14.58 16.46
N ALA A 78 -43.33 13.85 16.07
CA ALA A 78 -43.49 12.64 15.28
C ALA A 78 -44.25 11.54 16.05
N ALA A 79 -43.94 11.33 17.34
CA ALA A 79 -44.64 10.36 18.18
C ALA A 79 -46.13 10.73 18.35
N THR A 80 -46.44 12.01 18.56
CA THR A 80 -47.81 12.54 18.62
C THR A 80 -48.55 12.33 17.31
N LEU A 81 -47.89 12.57 16.17
CA LEU A 81 -48.49 12.35 14.87
C LEU A 81 -48.75 10.86 14.60
N VAL A 82 -47.83 9.96 14.98
CA VAL A 82 -48.06 8.51 14.92
C VAL A 82 -49.23 8.09 15.81
N ALA A 83 -49.28 8.56 17.06
CA ALA A 83 -50.39 8.28 17.95
C ALA A 83 -51.72 8.83 17.40
N PHE A 84 -51.70 10.04 16.84
CA PHE A 84 -52.85 10.62 16.16
C PHE A 84 -53.33 9.70 15.03
N LEU A 85 -52.44 9.24 14.14
CA LEU A 85 -52.80 8.32 13.06
C LEU A 85 -53.44 7.01 13.58
N ILE A 86 -52.95 6.45 14.68
CA ILE A 86 -53.47 5.20 15.26
C ILE A 86 -54.84 5.39 15.94
N PHE A 87 -55.05 6.54 16.60
CA PHE A 87 -56.25 6.78 17.41
C PHE A 87 -57.26 7.73 16.76
N PHE A 88 -56.99 8.24 15.55
CA PHE A 88 -57.89 9.13 14.84
C PHE A 88 -59.23 8.44 14.55
N ARG A 89 -60.33 9.10 14.92
CA ARG A 89 -61.70 8.64 14.62
C ARG A 89 -62.29 9.51 13.52
N THR A 90 -62.88 8.87 12.52
CA THR A 90 -63.63 9.54 11.44
C THR A 90 -64.92 8.76 11.17
N ASN A 91 -65.93 9.44 10.62
CA ASN A 91 -67.22 8.82 10.26
C ASN A 91 -67.08 7.84 9.08
N ASN A 92 -65.95 7.88 8.36
CA ASN A 92 -65.65 6.95 7.27
C ASN A 92 -64.74 5.81 7.77
N TYR A 93 -65.33 4.63 7.98
CA TYR A 93 -64.62 3.44 8.45
C TYR A 93 -63.39 3.07 7.60
N GLN A 94 -63.46 3.21 6.27
CA GLN A 94 -62.34 2.90 5.38
C GLN A 94 -61.16 3.86 5.59
N GLN A 95 -61.45 5.16 5.76
CA GLN A 95 -60.41 6.13 6.10
C GLN A 95 -59.82 5.89 7.49
N GLN A 96 -60.64 5.52 8.47
CA GLN A 96 -60.15 5.20 9.82
C GLN A 96 -59.14 4.04 9.79
N ILE A 97 -59.45 2.94 9.11
CA ILE A 97 -58.54 1.78 8.98
C ILE A 97 -57.24 2.20 8.28
N THR A 98 -57.33 3.05 7.26
CA THR A 98 -56.16 3.54 6.53
C THR A 98 -55.19 4.30 7.44
N TYR A 99 -55.69 5.22 8.28
CA TYR A 99 -54.85 5.96 9.24
C TYR A 99 -54.16 5.03 10.24
N GLN A 100 -54.87 4.03 10.75
CA GLN A 100 -54.32 3.04 11.68
C GLN A 100 -53.19 2.22 11.05
N ILE A 101 -53.37 1.78 9.81
CA ILE A 101 -52.36 1.03 9.07
C ILE A 101 -51.09 1.87 8.88
N ALA A 102 -51.18 3.16 8.54
CA ALA A 102 -49.97 3.98 8.43
C ALA A 102 -49.26 4.21 9.76
N GLY A 103 -50.01 4.49 10.83
CA GLY A 103 -49.41 4.65 12.15
C GLY A 103 -48.61 3.41 12.56
N LEU A 104 -49.17 2.22 12.36
CA LEU A 104 -48.50 0.94 12.60
C LEU A 104 -47.32 0.71 11.64
N THR A 105 -47.47 1.07 10.37
CA THR A 105 -46.39 0.95 9.38
C THR A 105 -45.18 1.79 9.79
N ILE A 106 -45.37 3.03 10.23
CA ILE A 106 -44.28 3.88 10.72
C ILE A 106 -43.55 3.22 11.90
N ILE A 107 -44.28 2.63 12.85
CA ILE A 107 -43.67 1.92 13.99
C ILE A 107 -42.83 0.73 13.50
N VAL A 108 -43.36 -0.09 12.59
CA VAL A 108 -42.64 -1.23 12.02
C VAL A 108 -41.37 -0.78 11.30
N VAL A 109 -41.45 0.29 10.50
CA VAL A 109 -40.29 0.88 9.82
C VAL A 109 -39.24 1.37 10.81
N LEU A 110 -39.65 2.02 11.91
CA LEU A 110 -38.73 2.46 12.95
C LEU A 110 -38.03 1.30 13.66
N VAL A 111 -38.77 0.22 13.97
CA VAL A 111 -38.20 -0.98 14.59
C VAL A 111 -37.19 -1.66 13.65
N ILE A 112 -37.54 -1.81 12.36
CA ILE A 112 -36.63 -2.36 11.35
C ILE A 112 -35.38 -1.48 11.24
N LEU A 113 -35.54 -0.16 11.18
CA LEU A 113 -34.41 0.77 11.14
C LEU A 113 -33.50 0.59 12.34
N PHE A 114 -34.05 0.53 13.55
CA PHE A 114 -33.26 0.35 14.77
C PHE A 114 -32.49 -0.96 14.72
N PHE A 115 -33.16 -2.04 14.33
CA PHE A 115 -32.55 -3.36 14.20
C PHE A 115 -31.42 -3.37 13.17
N VAL A 116 -31.65 -2.81 11.98
CA VAL A 116 -30.64 -2.72 10.90
C VAL A 116 -29.46 -1.86 11.35
N THR A 117 -29.69 -0.69 11.96
CA THR A 117 -28.59 0.15 12.48
C THR A 117 -27.78 -0.55 13.58
N ILE A 118 -28.42 -1.34 14.45
CA ILE A 118 -27.71 -2.11 15.49
C ILE A 118 -26.88 -3.24 14.88
N ARG A 119 -27.47 -4.01 13.96
CA ARG A 119 -26.82 -5.18 13.37
C ARG A 119 -25.76 -4.81 12.34
N GLN A 120 -26.08 -3.89 11.43
CA GLN A 120 -25.33 -3.58 10.22
C GLN A 120 -24.70 -2.18 10.21
N GLY A 121 -25.12 -1.28 11.11
CA GLY A 121 -24.56 0.07 11.23
C GLY A 121 -25.34 1.14 10.46
N ILE A 122 -24.89 2.40 10.59
CA ILE A 122 -25.64 3.57 10.11
C ILE A 122 -25.76 3.60 8.58
N GLN A 123 -24.68 3.26 7.86
CA GLN A 123 -24.68 3.29 6.39
C GLN A 123 -25.70 2.30 5.80
N ALA A 124 -25.76 1.08 6.33
CA ALA A 124 -26.76 0.09 5.94
C ALA A 124 -28.18 0.57 6.24
N SER A 125 -28.39 1.22 7.39
CA SER A 125 -29.71 1.75 7.74
C SER A 125 -30.17 2.88 6.82
N LEU A 126 -29.28 3.80 6.40
CA LEU A 126 -29.61 4.85 5.44
C LEU A 126 -30.00 4.27 4.07
N GLY A 127 -29.32 3.20 3.62
CA GLY A 127 -29.71 2.46 2.42
C GLY A 127 -31.06 1.74 2.56
N SER A 128 -31.33 1.15 3.73
CA SER A 128 -32.59 0.47 4.02
C SER A 128 -33.79 1.42 4.07
N VAL A 129 -33.62 2.69 4.44
CA VAL A 129 -34.70 3.70 4.43
C VAL A 129 -35.22 3.92 3.01
N ALA A 130 -34.32 3.98 2.01
CA ALA A 130 -34.71 4.13 0.61
C ALA A 130 -35.47 2.90 0.08
N VAL A 131 -35.05 1.69 0.47
CA VAL A 131 -35.72 0.43 0.07
C VAL A 131 -37.07 0.29 0.78
N THR A 132 -37.13 0.58 2.07
CA THR A 132 -38.37 0.50 2.87
C THR A 132 -39.39 1.51 2.37
N PHE A 133 -38.95 2.69 1.93
CA PHE A 133 -39.78 3.67 1.25
C PHE A 133 -40.37 3.11 -0.06
N ALA A 134 -39.56 2.48 -0.92
CA ALA A 134 -40.04 1.88 -2.16
C ALA A 134 -41.04 0.73 -1.93
N VAL A 135 -40.79 -0.13 -0.94
CA VAL A 135 -41.65 -1.28 -0.61
C VAL A 135 -42.97 -0.84 0.03
N THR A 136 -42.94 0.13 0.94
CA THR A 136 -44.18 0.67 1.54
C THR A 136 -45.03 1.42 0.52
N PHE A 137 -44.41 2.15 -0.41
CA PHE A 137 -45.11 2.80 -1.52
C PHE A 137 -45.81 1.79 -2.45
N ALA A 138 -45.13 0.70 -2.80
CA ALA A 138 -45.69 -0.38 -3.63
C ALA A 138 -46.81 -1.15 -2.90
N GLY A 139 -46.63 -1.47 -1.63
CA GLY A 139 -47.62 -2.22 -0.82
C GLY A 139 -48.89 -1.43 -0.55
N VAL A 140 -48.77 -0.14 -0.20
CA VAL A 140 -49.93 0.74 0.02
C VAL A 140 -50.69 0.99 -1.29
N GLY A 141 -49.99 1.11 -2.42
CA GLY A 141 -50.61 1.20 -3.74
C GLY A 141 -51.41 -0.05 -4.13
N ALA A 142 -50.89 -1.24 -3.85
CA ALA A 142 -51.56 -2.50 -4.17
C ALA A 142 -52.84 -2.73 -3.34
N VAL A 143 -52.80 -2.44 -2.03
CA VAL A 143 -53.97 -2.55 -1.13
C VAL A 143 -55.05 -1.52 -1.50
N ALA A 144 -54.64 -0.32 -1.91
CA ALA A 144 -55.56 0.74 -2.31
C ALA A 144 -56.33 0.46 -3.60
N VAL A 145 -55.64 -0.05 -4.62
CA VAL A 145 -56.26 -0.43 -5.90
C VAL A 145 -57.27 -1.55 -5.68
N ALA A 146 -56.98 -2.48 -4.77
CA ALA A 146 -57.87 -3.58 -4.44
C ALA A 146 -59.15 -3.17 -3.68
N VAL A 147 -59.15 -2.05 -2.95
CA VAL A 147 -60.23 -1.70 -2.01
C VAL A 147 -61.09 -0.50 -2.46
N ALA A 148 -60.57 0.48 -3.21
CA ALA A 148 -61.23 1.80 -3.32
C ALA A 148 -61.42 2.41 -4.73
N GLY A 149 -60.91 1.79 -5.80
CA GLY A 149 -61.05 2.31 -7.18
C GLY A 149 -60.21 3.57 -7.50
N VAL A 150 -60.25 4.02 -8.76
CA VAL A 150 -59.31 5.00 -9.35
C VAL A 150 -59.32 6.39 -8.68
N GLY A 151 -60.44 6.80 -8.06
CA GLY A 151 -60.55 8.08 -7.34
C GLY A 151 -59.79 8.15 -6.01
N ALA A 152 -59.42 7.01 -5.42
CA ALA A 152 -58.69 6.93 -4.16
C ALA A 152 -57.18 7.21 -4.31
N VAL A 153 -56.65 7.17 -5.53
CA VAL A 153 -55.21 7.30 -5.81
C VAL A 153 -54.65 8.65 -5.34
N ASN A 154 -55.40 9.75 -5.47
CA ASN A 154 -54.95 11.08 -5.05
C ASN A 154 -54.87 11.26 -3.52
N VAL A 155 -55.78 10.64 -2.76
CA VAL A 155 -55.75 10.64 -1.29
C VAL A 155 -54.57 9.80 -0.79
N LEU A 156 -54.27 8.70 -1.47
CA LEU A 156 -53.16 7.80 -1.15
C LEU A 156 -51.79 8.35 -1.52
N LEU A 157 -51.67 9.10 -2.62
CA LEU A 157 -50.42 9.75 -3.01
C LEU A 157 -50.01 10.83 -1.99
N GLY A 158 -50.95 11.69 -1.58
CA GLY A 158 -50.71 12.69 -0.53
C GLY A 158 -50.34 12.06 0.82
N PHE A 159 -50.90 10.89 1.10
CA PHE A 159 -50.65 10.14 2.33
C PHE A 159 -49.29 9.44 2.36
N ALA A 160 -48.90 8.81 1.27
CA ALA A 160 -47.57 8.22 1.13
C ALA A 160 -46.48 9.29 1.31
N ILE A 161 -46.72 10.50 0.79
CA ILE A 161 -45.84 11.66 1.00
C ILE A 161 -45.80 12.07 2.49
N ALA A 162 -46.93 12.14 3.18
CA ALA A 162 -46.97 12.48 4.60
C ALA A 162 -46.21 11.46 5.48
N VAL A 163 -46.41 10.16 5.24
CA VAL A 163 -45.67 9.08 5.93
C VAL A 163 -44.17 9.18 5.66
N ALA A 164 -43.78 9.47 4.42
CA ALA A 164 -42.38 9.66 4.04
C ALA A 164 -41.73 10.83 4.78
N ILE A 165 -42.41 11.98 4.83
CA ILE A 165 -41.94 13.18 5.52
C ILE A 165 -41.70 12.86 7.00
N VAL A 166 -42.62 12.14 7.65
CA VAL A 166 -42.51 11.77 9.06
C VAL A 166 -41.32 10.85 9.31
N ILE A 167 -41.12 9.84 8.47
CA ILE A 167 -39.96 8.94 8.58
C ILE A 167 -38.65 9.73 8.42
N VAL A 168 -38.57 10.63 7.43
CA VAL A 168 -37.40 11.48 7.22
C VAL A 168 -37.12 12.38 8.43
N ILE A 169 -38.16 12.99 9.01
CA ILE A 169 -38.03 13.83 10.21
C ILE A 169 -37.52 13.02 11.40
N VAL A 170 -38.07 11.81 11.64
CA VAL A 170 -37.64 10.96 12.76
C VAL A 170 -36.20 10.51 12.59
N VAL A 171 -35.83 10.05 11.39
CA VAL A 171 -34.47 9.58 11.09
C VAL A 171 -33.46 10.73 11.21
N ALA A 172 -33.79 11.91 10.67
CA ALA A 172 -32.97 13.10 10.83
C ALA A 172 -32.82 13.51 12.31
N GLY A 173 -33.91 13.45 13.08
CA GLY A 173 -33.92 13.74 14.51
C GLY A 173 -33.01 12.80 15.31
N VAL A 174 -33.12 11.49 15.10
CA VAL A 174 -32.30 10.45 15.75
C VAL A 174 -30.81 10.72 15.55
N PHE A 175 -30.38 10.93 14.30
CA PHE A 175 -28.98 11.15 14.00
C PHE A 175 -28.49 12.52 14.47
N ALA A 176 -29.30 13.57 14.34
CA ALA A 176 -28.98 14.91 14.84
C ALA A 176 -28.77 14.89 16.37
N PHE A 177 -29.61 14.16 17.11
CA PHE A 177 -29.45 13.98 18.56
C PHE A 177 -28.15 13.24 18.87
N ALA A 178 -27.91 12.10 18.23
CA ALA A 178 -26.71 11.30 18.46
C ALA A 178 -25.41 12.08 18.19
N ILE A 179 -25.40 12.88 17.11
CA ILE A 179 -24.30 13.81 16.76
C ILE A 179 -24.14 14.88 17.84
N ALA A 180 -25.23 15.52 18.27
CA ALA A 180 -25.16 16.57 19.28
C ALA A 180 -24.62 16.04 20.62
N VAL A 181 -25.06 14.86 21.07
CA VAL A 181 -24.51 14.20 22.28
C VAL A 181 -23.02 13.88 22.10
N ALA A 182 -22.64 13.28 20.97
CA ALA A 182 -21.25 12.90 20.70
C ALA A 182 -20.35 14.14 20.69
N PHE A 183 -20.83 15.21 20.07
CA PHE A 183 -20.15 16.49 20.03
C PHE A 183 -19.95 17.09 21.43
N VAL A 184 -21.00 17.12 22.26
CA VAL A 184 -20.92 17.67 23.62
C VAL A 184 -19.86 16.90 24.42
N VAL A 185 -19.79 15.57 24.29
CA VAL A 185 -18.74 14.77 24.95
C VAL A 185 -17.35 15.09 24.41
N ILE A 186 -17.21 15.27 23.08
CA ILE A 186 -15.94 15.64 22.47
C ILE A 186 -15.48 17.01 22.96
N VAL A 187 -16.37 18.02 23.11
CA VAL A 187 -15.98 19.39 23.50
C VAL A 187 -15.93 19.61 25.02
N ALA A 188 -16.74 18.90 25.81
CA ALA A 188 -16.76 19.02 27.27
C ALA A 188 -15.46 18.54 27.93
N PHE A 189 -15.14 19.10 29.10
CA PHE A 189 -13.90 18.81 29.83
C PHE A 189 -13.90 17.43 30.52
N SER A 190 -15.07 16.81 30.76
CA SER A 190 -15.18 15.50 31.41
C SER A 190 -16.25 14.61 30.77
N ARG A 191 -15.89 13.35 30.47
CA ARG A 191 -16.77 12.32 29.86
C ARG A 191 -18.01 11.99 30.71
N ALA A 192 -17.92 12.07 32.04
CA ALA A 192 -18.97 11.62 32.96
C ALA A 192 -20.08 12.67 33.20
N VAL A 193 -19.72 13.95 33.39
CA VAL A 193 -20.70 15.00 33.74
C VAL A 193 -21.62 15.33 32.56
N ALA A 194 -21.10 15.34 31.33
CA ALA A 194 -21.88 15.68 30.15
C ALA A 194 -22.96 14.62 29.80
N PHE A 195 -22.61 13.33 29.88
CA PHE A 195 -23.53 12.25 29.53
C PHE A 195 -24.65 12.12 30.57
N VAL A 196 -24.31 12.19 31.87
CA VAL A 196 -25.28 12.12 32.96
C VAL A 196 -26.20 13.34 32.99
N VAL A 197 -25.68 14.56 32.83
CA VAL A 197 -26.52 15.77 32.83
C VAL A 197 -27.47 15.81 31.63
N VAL A 198 -27.02 15.44 30.43
CA VAL A 198 -27.88 15.46 29.23
C VAL A 198 -28.97 14.38 29.32
N VAL A 199 -28.64 13.15 29.73
CA VAL A 199 -29.62 12.06 29.81
C VAL A 199 -30.61 12.27 30.97
N VAL A 200 -30.13 12.71 32.14
CA VAL A 200 -30.97 12.90 33.34
C VAL A 200 -31.82 14.17 33.25
N ALA A 201 -31.27 15.29 32.77
CA ALA A 201 -32.05 16.54 32.66
C ALA A 201 -33.14 16.45 31.58
N PHE A 202 -32.86 15.78 30.44
CA PHE A 202 -33.89 15.59 29.42
C PHE A 202 -34.97 14.62 29.88
N THR A 203 -34.64 13.47 30.47
CA THR A 203 -35.67 12.54 30.95
C THR A 203 -36.56 13.12 32.06
N PHE A 204 -36.00 13.95 32.95
CA PHE A 204 -36.74 14.54 34.09
C PHE A 204 -37.56 15.80 33.75
N ALA A 205 -37.08 16.66 32.84
CA ALA A 205 -37.88 17.80 32.36
C ALA A 205 -39.02 17.35 31.42
N PHE A 206 -38.81 16.26 30.69
CA PHE A 206 -39.70 15.76 29.64
C PHE A 206 -40.92 15.00 30.17
N THR A 207 -40.77 14.26 31.27
CA THR A 207 -41.92 13.68 31.99
C THR A 207 -42.91 14.76 32.47
N ARG A 208 -42.42 15.97 32.79
CA ARG A 208 -43.27 17.09 33.23
C ARG A 208 -43.91 17.88 32.08
N VAL A 209 -43.24 18.03 30.94
CA VAL A 209 -43.81 18.73 29.77
C VAL A 209 -44.89 17.87 29.08
N VAL A 210 -44.68 16.56 28.95
CA VAL A 210 -45.72 15.64 28.46
C VAL A 210 -46.90 15.60 29.44
N ALA A 211 -46.66 15.62 30.76
CA ALA A 211 -47.74 15.72 31.74
C ALA A 211 -48.49 17.06 31.69
N GLY A 212 -47.79 18.18 31.46
CA GLY A 212 -48.37 19.53 31.43
C GLY A 212 -49.18 19.82 30.17
N ALA A 213 -48.74 19.35 29.00
CA ALA A 213 -49.50 19.51 27.74
C ALA A 213 -50.75 18.61 27.68
N VAL A 214 -50.77 17.52 28.45
CA VAL A 214 -51.84 16.51 28.47
C VAL A 214 -52.92 16.80 29.52
N ALA A 215 -52.67 17.65 30.52
CA ALA A 215 -53.65 17.98 31.56
C ALA A 215 -54.90 18.72 31.04
N ILE A 216 -54.94 19.14 29.77
CA ILE A 216 -56.05 19.92 29.20
C ILE A 216 -57.12 19.05 28.52
N ILE A 217 -56.88 17.75 28.26
CA ILE A 217 -57.86 16.92 27.53
C ILE A 217 -57.99 15.52 28.17
N VAL A 218 -58.75 15.41 29.26
CA VAL A 218 -59.11 14.12 29.86
C VAL A 218 -60.54 13.74 29.50
N THR A 219 -60.67 12.92 28.46
CA THR A 219 -61.71 11.89 28.35
C THR A 219 -61.00 10.56 28.00
N GLY A 220 -61.45 9.43 28.55
CA GLY A 220 -60.66 8.19 28.71
C GLY A 220 -59.98 7.56 27.48
N VAL A 221 -60.30 7.99 26.25
CA VAL A 221 -59.64 7.53 25.00
C VAL A 221 -58.23 8.11 24.84
N TYR A 222 -57.91 9.23 25.50
CA TYR A 222 -56.61 9.90 25.37
C TYR A 222 -55.47 9.29 26.19
N VAL A 223 -55.77 8.47 27.21
CA VAL A 223 -54.74 7.89 28.10
C VAL A 223 -53.82 6.92 27.35
N ILE A 224 -54.37 6.11 26.45
CA ILE A 224 -53.60 5.13 25.67
C ILE A 224 -52.72 5.85 24.63
N ALA A 225 -53.25 6.90 23.98
CA ALA A 225 -52.48 7.71 23.03
C ALA A 225 -51.25 8.36 23.69
N VAL A 226 -51.41 8.89 24.90
CA VAL A 226 -50.31 9.50 25.68
C VAL A 226 -49.24 8.47 26.04
N ALA A 227 -49.65 7.26 26.44
CA ALA A 227 -48.71 6.17 26.73
C ALA A 227 -47.89 5.79 25.48
N VAL A 228 -48.55 5.68 24.31
CA VAL A 228 -47.89 5.38 23.03
C VAL A 228 -46.87 6.45 22.65
N ILE A 229 -47.21 7.74 22.82
CA ILE A 229 -46.28 8.86 22.57
C ILE A 229 -45.03 8.73 23.44
N GLY A 230 -45.21 8.50 24.75
CA GLY A 230 -44.11 8.35 25.70
C GLY A 230 -43.18 7.18 25.36
N VAL A 231 -43.76 6.03 24.98
CA VAL A 231 -42.98 4.84 24.59
C VAL A 231 -42.17 5.09 23.31
N ILE A 232 -42.78 5.66 22.26
CA ILE A 232 -42.08 5.91 20.99
C ILE A 232 -40.97 6.95 21.18
N ALA A 233 -41.26 8.08 21.83
CA ALA A 233 -40.27 9.12 22.07
C ALA A 233 -39.12 8.63 22.98
N GLY A 234 -39.45 7.87 24.03
CA GLY A 234 -38.46 7.24 24.91
C GLY A 234 -37.54 6.27 24.15
N ALA A 235 -38.11 5.42 23.30
CA ALA A 235 -37.34 4.48 22.48
C ALA A 235 -36.37 5.21 21.53
N VAL A 236 -36.83 6.27 20.86
CA VAL A 236 -36.00 7.12 19.97
C VAL A 236 -34.84 7.77 20.71
N LEU A 237 -35.07 8.31 21.91
CA LEU A 237 -34.02 8.95 22.73
C LEU A 237 -32.98 7.95 23.22
N LEU A 238 -33.42 6.78 23.72
CA LEU A 238 -32.52 5.70 24.16
C LEU A 238 -31.66 5.20 23.00
N PHE A 239 -32.28 4.99 21.85
CA PHE A 239 -31.60 4.56 20.64
C PHE A 239 -30.57 5.58 20.14
N SER A 240 -30.91 6.86 20.15
CA SER A 240 -29.99 7.94 19.77
C SER A 240 -28.80 8.05 20.74
N SER A 241 -29.05 7.86 22.04
CA SER A 241 -28.02 7.82 23.08
C SER A 241 -27.09 6.61 22.90
N TYR A 242 -27.64 5.45 22.55
CA TYR A 242 -26.89 4.24 22.23
C TYR A 242 -25.97 4.45 21.01
N ILE A 243 -26.48 5.04 19.92
CA ILE A 243 -25.68 5.37 18.73
C ILE A 243 -24.51 6.28 19.12
N SER A 244 -24.78 7.32 19.91
CA SER A 244 -23.76 8.27 20.36
C SER A 244 -22.67 7.58 21.19
N TRP A 245 -23.07 6.73 22.13
CA TRP A 245 -22.14 5.96 22.96
C TRP A 245 -21.26 5.01 22.14
N GLN A 246 -21.85 4.29 21.18
CA GLN A 246 -21.10 3.42 20.27
C GLN A 246 -20.13 4.20 19.37
N ALA A 247 -20.55 5.35 18.86
CA ALA A 247 -19.70 6.24 18.09
C ALA A 247 -18.48 6.71 18.91
N LEU A 248 -18.67 7.05 20.18
CA LEU A 248 -17.60 7.48 21.08
C LEU A 248 -16.64 6.34 21.50
N LYS A 249 -17.06 5.09 21.39
CA LYS A 249 -16.22 3.89 21.55
C LYS A 249 -15.39 3.54 20.31
N GLU A 250 -15.43 4.38 19.27
CA GLU A 250 -14.74 4.16 17.98
C GLU A 250 -15.18 2.90 17.23
N ASN A 251 -16.43 2.47 17.43
CA ASN A 251 -17.01 1.38 16.65
C ASN A 251 -17.23 1.83 15.20
N GLU A 252 -16.63 1.12 14.24
CA GLU A 252 -16.63 1.49 12.82
C GLU A 252 -18.05 1.61 12.23
N LYS A 253 -19.02 0.83 12.73
CA LYS A 253 -20.44 0.89 12.33
C LYS A 253 -21.09 2.26 12.54
N TYR A 254 -20.53 3.06 13.45
CA TYR A 254 -21.03 4.38 13.85
C TYR A 254 -20.03 5.50 13.56
N ALA A 255 -19.01 5.22 12.75
CA ALA A 255 -17.96 6.18 12.41
C ALA A 255 -18.51 7.48 11.80
N LEU A 256 -19.63 7.43 11.08
CA LEU A 256 -20.28 8.62 10.51
C LEU A 256 -20.65 9.66 11.59
N ILE A 257 -21.33 9.24 12.68
CA ILE A 257 -21.71 10.14 13.79
C ILE A 257 -20.45 10.72 14.44
N ARG A 258 -19.45 9.87 14.71
CA ARG A 258 -18.18 10.30 15.30
C ARG A 258 -17.47 11.34 14.41
N ASN A 259 -17.40 11.09 13.11
CA ASN A 259 -16.71 11.95 12.16
C ASN A 259 -17.40 13.31 12.00
N ILE A 260 -18.73 13.34 11.97
CA ILE A 260 -19.50 14.60 11.94
C ILE A 260 -19.29 15.37 13.25
N ALA A 261 -19.37 14.68 14.39
CA ALA A 261 -19.17 15.31 15.70
C ALA A 261 -17.75 15.87 15.85
N ILE A 262 -16.71 15.15 15.42
CA ILE A 262 -15.32 15.64 15.38
C ILE A 262 -15.17 16.83 14.41
N ALA A 263 -15.79 16.75 13.22
CA ALA A 263 -15.75 17.82 12.24
C ALA A 263 -16.34 19.12 12.80
N PHE A 264 -17.45 19.03 13.54
CA PHE A 264 -18.07 20.14 14.24
C PHE A 264 -17.21 20.61 15.43
N ALA A 265 -16.62 19.69 16.19
CA ALA A 265 -15.72 20.00 17.32
C ALA A 265 -14.41 20.67 16.92
N ALA A 266 -13.93 20.44 15.71
CA ALA A 266 -12.75 21.10 15.16
C ALA A 266 -13.04 22.50 14.62
N PHE A 267 -14.32 22.93 14.54
CA PHE A 267 -14.68 24.27 14.07
C PHE A 267 -14.06 25.34 14.98
N LYS A 268 -13.25 26.24 14.40
CA LYS A 268 -12.47 27.27 15.12
C LYS A 268 -11.48 26.69 16.15
N GLY A 269 -11.21 25.38 16.09
CA GLY A 269 -10.12 24.75 16.82
C GLY A 269 -8.77 25.01 16.16
N THR A 270 -7.69 24.47 16.74
CA THR A 270 -6.35 24.56 16.16
C THR A 270 -6.32 23.87 14.79
N SER A 271 -5.73 24.52 13.78
CA SER A 271 -5.68 23.99 12.42
C SER A 271 -4.24 23.75 11.97
N PHE A 272 -3.95 22.52 11.54
CA PHE A 272 -2.72 22.11 10.86
C PHE A 272 -2.99 21.73 9.39
N ARG A 273 -4.12 22.16 8.84
CA ARG A 273 -4.52 21.78 7.47
C ARG A 273 -3.46 22.19 6.46
N PHE A 274 -3.11 21.31 5.53
CA PHE A 274 -2.10 21.59 4.49
C PHE A 274 -0.70 21.96 5.02
N SER A 275 -0.45 21.85 6.33
CA SER A 275 0.87 22.15 6.89
C SER A 275 1.81 20.97 6.73
N ASP A 276 3.10 21.25 6.71
CA ASP A 276 4.16 20.24 6.71
C ASP A 276 4.70 20.06 8.13
N LEU A 277 4.35 18.95 8.78
CA LEU A 277 4.83 18.56 10.11
C LEU A 277 5.95 17.52 10.03
N THR A 278 6.70 17.47 8.92
CA THR A 278 7.77 16.49 8.77
C THR A 278 8.78 16.64 9.92
N ASP A 279 9.06 15.55 10.64
CA ASP A 279 9.94 15.50 11.81
C ASP A 279 9.48 16.41 12.99
N ALA A 280 8.22 16.85 13.05
CA ALA A 280 7.73 17.67 14.15
C ALA A 280 7.45 16.84 15.42
N GLU A 281 7.65 17.47 16.58
CA GLU A 281 7.48 16.83 17.90
C GLU A 281 6.14 17.26 18.52
N LEU A 282 5.22 16.32 18.79
CA LEU A 282 3.99 16.59 19.54
C LEU A 282 3.95 15.84 20.88
N THR A 283 5.09 15.38 21.39
CA THR A 283 5.15 14.55 22.59
C THR A 283 4.39 15.17 23.77
N GLY A 284 3.43 14.43 24.34
CA GLY A 284 2.63 14.90 25.49
C GLY A 284 1.63 16.04 25.21
N ALA A 285 1.53 16.52 23.97
CA ALA A 285 0.60 17.59 23.59
C ALA A 285 -0.87 17.13 23.69
N SER A 286 -1.77 18.08 23.91
CA SER A 286 -3.22 17.83 23.88
C SER A 286 -3.81 18.30 22.56
N LEU A 287 -4.31 17.38 21.73
CA LEU A 287 -4.76 17.64 20.35
C LEU A 287 -6.29 17.61 20.16
N LYS A 288 -7.04 17.78 21.25
CA LYS A 288 -8.50 17.87 21.20
C LYS A 288 -8.96 18.88 20.13
N SER A 289 -10.02 18.61 19.37
CA SER A 289 -10.60 19.60 18.44
C SER A 289 -9.58 20.18 17.43
N THR A 290 -8.64 19.37 16.96
CA THR A 290 -7.57 19.81 16.05
C THR A 290 -7.75 19.22 14.65
N ASP A 291 -7.45 20.01 13.61
CA ASP A 291 -7.64 19.61 12.21
C ASP A 291 -6.31 19.32 11.50
N PHE A 292 -6.10 18.06 11.09
CA PHE A 292 -4.93 17.57 10.36
C PHE A 292 -5.22 17.24 8.89
N ARG A 293 -6.38 17.64 8.35
CA ARG A 293 -6.71 17.30 6.96
C ARG A 293 -5.65 17.81 6.00
N LYS A 294 -5.12 16.90 5.18
CA LYS A 294 -4.08 17.17 4.18
C LYS A 294 -2.77 17.69 4.78
N ALA A 295 -2.55 17.51 6.09
CA ALA A 295 -1.24 17.75 6.69
C ALA A 295 -0.27 16.64 6.26
N VAL A 296 1.01 17.00 6.05
CA VAL A 296 2.10 16.03 5.89
C VAL A 296 2.59 15.66 7.27
N LEU A 297 2.56 14.36 7.62
CA LEU A 297 2.88 13.86 8.96
C LEU A 297 4.10 12.92 8.96
N THR A 298 5.00 13.10 7.99
CA THR A 298 6.19 12.25 7.84
C THR A 298 7.08 12.36 9.07
N ARG A 299 7.32 11.25 9.75
CA ARG A 299 8.12 11.09 10.97
C ARG A 299 7.70 12.00 12.13
N THR A 300 6.46 12.51 12.12
CA THR A 300 5.89 13.30 13.22
C THR A 300 5.72 12.45 14.48
N CYS A 301 6.23 12.93 15.62
CA CYS A 301 6.17 12.20 16.89
C CYS A 301 4.89 12.50 17.67
N PHE A 302 4.11 11.46 18.01
CA PHE A 302 2.84 11.56 18.76
C PHE A 302 2.91 10.89 20.14
N ASN A 303 4.11 10.56 20.63
CA ASN A 303 4.31 9.85 21.88
C ASN A 303 3.61 10.55 23.06
N LYS A 304 2.84 9.81 23.87
CA LYS A 304 2.07 10.34 25.02
C LYS A 304 1.09 11.47 24.69
N THR A 305 0.75 11.71 23.41
CA THR A 305 -0.24 12.73 23.04
C THR A 305 -1.60 12.41 23.63
N LYS A 306 -2.31 13.45 24.05
CA LYS A 306 -3.62 13.37 24.69
C LYS A 306 -4.70 13.75 23.68
N LYS A 307 -5.82 13.03 23.69
CA LYS A 307 -7.01 13.32 22.87
C LYS A 307 -6.77 13.24 21.35
N LEU A 308 -5.81 12.42 20.92
CA LEU A 308 -5.56 12.15 19.50
C LEU A 308 -6.75 11.44 18.83
N ASP A 309 -7.60 10.76 19.61
CA ASP A 309 -8.89 10.23 19.17
C ASP A 309 -9.88 11.32 18.71
N TYR A 310 -9.74 12.56 19.16
CA TYR A 310 -10.67 13.65 18.82
C TYR A 310 -10.16 14.60 17.74
N VAL A 311 -9.17 14.16 16.95
CA VAL A 311 -8.66 14.94 15.82
C VAL A 311 -9.44 14.66 14.55
N ARG A 312 -9.52 15.68 13.70
CA ARG A 312 -9.97 15.51 12.33
C ARG A 312 -8.78 15.08 11.47
N SER A 313 -8.58 13.77 11.37
CA SER A 313 -7.43 13.16 10.68
C SER A 313 -7.44 13.33 9.15
N GLY A 314 -8.63 13.40 8.53
CA GLY A 314 -8.73 13.28 7.07
C GLY A 314 -8.22 11.92 6.59
N ALA A 315 -7.55 11.91 5.44
CA ALA A 315 -6.96 10.71 4.82
C ALA A 315 -5.56 10.34 5.36
N THR A 316 -5.10 10.97 6.45
CA THR A 316 -3.81 10.63 7.09
C THR A 316 -3.90 9.27 7.79
N TYR A 317 -2.76 8.65 8.12
CA TYR A 317 -2.72 7.39 8.89
C TYR A 317 -3.40 7.48 10.28
N LEU A 318 -3.66 8.70 10.79
CA LEU A 318 -4.35 8.93 12.06
C LEU A 318 -5.83 8.53 12.07
N HIS A 319 -6.43 8.19 10.92
CA HIS A 319 -7.84 7.80 10.87
C HIS A 319 -8.13 6.47 11.58
N LYS A 320 -7.15 5.55 11.63
CA LYS A 320 -7.27 4.23 12.27
C LYS A 320 -6.97 4.28 13.77
N ALA A 321 -7.88 3.74 14.58
CA ALA A 321 -7.75 3.67 16.04
C ALA A 321 -6.49 2.91 16.49
N LYS A 322 -6.23 1.75 15.88
CA LYS A 322 -5.05 0.92 16.18
C LYS A 322 -3.72 1.65 15.93
N VAL A 323 -3.64 2.48 14.89
CA VAL A 323 -2.46 3.28 14.55
C VAL A 323 -2.27 4.40 15.58
N ARG A 324 -3.34 5.14 15.92
CA ARG A 324 -3.28 6.17 16.98
C ARG A 324 -2.81 5.59 18.31
N SER A 325 -3.33 4.43 18.70
CA SER A 325 -2.94 3.74 19.94
C SER A 325 -1.44 3.41 19.95
N LEU A 326 -0.92 2.85 18.86
CA LEU A 326 0.51 2.54 18.72
C LEU A 326 1.37 3.81 18.77
N LEU A 327 1.02 4.84 18.00
CA LEU A 327 1.72 6.13 17.98
C LEU A 327 1.83 6.80 19.37
N VAL A 328 0.79 6.67 20.19
CA VAL A 328 0.74 7.30 21.53
C VAL A 328 1.49 6.48 22.58
N THR A 329 1.41 5.15 22.51
CA THR A 329 1.87 4.25 23.59
C THR A 329 3.21 3.58 23.29
N GLY A 330 3.60 3.50 22.02
CA GLY A 330 4.69 2.64 21.56
C GLY A 330 4.38 1.15 21.67
N GLN A 331 3.16 0.74 22.02
CA GLN A 331 2.81 -0.67 22.25
C GLN A 331 2.02 -1.24 21.07
N GLY A 332 2.72 -2.02 20.24
CA GLY A 332 2.22 -2.62 19.02
C GLY A 332 2.06 -4.13 19.07
N GLN A 333 2.63 -4.80 20.07
CA GLN A 333 2.71 -6.26 20.16
C GLN A 333 1.43 -6.99 19.76
N ASP A 334 1.59 -8.06 18.97
CA ASP A 334 0.51 -8.94 18.46
C ASP A 334 -0.57 -8.26 17.60
N LYS A 335 -0.35 -7.02 17.15
CA LYS A 335 -1.32 -6.30 16.30
C LYS A 335 -1.12 -6.60 14.81
N ASN A 336 -2.20 -6.40 14.06
CA ASN A 336 -2.22 -6.53 12.61
C ASN A 336 -2.43 -5.15 11.95
N PHE A 337 -1.49 -4.77 11.07
CA PHE A 337 -1.50 -3.58 10.23
C PHE A 337 -1.36 -3.90 8.74
N ASP A 338 -1.73 -5.12 8.35
CA ASP A 338 -1.63 -5.60 6.97
C ASP A 338 -2.36 -4.66 6.01
N ARG A 339 -1.72 -4.38 4.86
CA ARG A 339 -2.26 -3.56 3.77
C ARG A 339 -2.65 -2.13 4.15
N GLU A 340 -2.19 -1.64 5.30
CA GLU A 340 -2.38 -0.25 5.69
C GLU A 340 -1.37 0.66 4.94
N ASN A 341 -1.76 1.91 4.71
CA ASN A 341 -0.82 2.94 4.26
C ASN A 341 -0.31 3.70 5.51
N LEU A 342 0.95 3.42 5.86
CA LEU A 342 1.67 3.99 7.01
C LEU A 342 2.95 4.71 6.55
N ARG A 343 2.96 5.23 5.31
CA ARG A 343 4.10 5.98 4.77
C ARG A 343 4.48 7.12 5.71
N GLY A 344 5.77 7.19 6.05
CA GLY A 344 6.32 8.21 6.91
C GLY A 344 5.83 8.12 8.35
N VAL A 345 5.33 6.99 8.84
CA VAL A 345 4.94 6.88 10.25
C VAL A 345 6.16 6.95 11.18
N ASN A 346 5.99 7.48 12.40
CA ASN A 346 7.04 7.43 13.43
C ASN A 346 6.69 6.36 14.48
N PHE A 347 7.41 5.26 14.43
CA PHE A 347 7.36 4.16 15.41
C PHE A 347 8.71 3.98 16.12
N GLN A 348 9.48 5.07 16.26
CA GLN A 348 10.72 5.07 17.01
C GLN A 348 10.52 4.50 18.42
N ARG A 349 11.37 3.55 18.81
CA ARG A 349 11.36 2.85 20.11
C ARG A 349 10.06 2.10 20.41
N ALA A 350 9.25 1.78 19.41
CA ALA A 350 8.03 1.02 19.60
C ALA A 350 8.33 -0.47 19.84
N ASN A 351 7.53 -1.10 20.69
CA ASN A 351 7.43 -2.55 20.80
C ASN A 351 6.50 -3.06 19.69
N LEU A 352 7.09 -3.66 18.66
CA LEU A 352 6.43 -4.22 17.48
C LEU A 352 6.65 -5.74 17.37
N VAL A 353 6.88 -6.39 18.51
CA VAL A 353 7.07 -7.84 18.61
C VAL A 353 5.84 -8.58 18.08
N ASP A 354 6.05 -9.59 17.25
CA ASP A 354 4.98 -10.41 16.64
C ASP A 354 3.93 -9.61 15.82
N VAL A 355 4.25 -8.38 15.43
CA VAL A 355 3.35 -7.53 14.61
C VAL A 355 3.30 -7.99 13.15
N SER A 356 2.14 -7.85 12.53
CA SER A 356 1.94 -8.12 11.11
C SER A 356 1.84 -6.83 10.29
N PHE A 357 2.72 -6.67 9.29
CA PHE A 357 2.74 -5.56 8.33
C PHE A 357 2.65 -6.08 6.87
N ILE A 358 1.94 -7.18 6.64
CA ILE A 358 1.91 -7.85 5.34
C ILE A 358 1.28 -6.92 4.31
N GLY A 359 2.01 -6.59 3.23
CA GLY A 359 1.55 -5.69 2.17
C GLY A 359 1.37 -4.23 2.62
N THR A 360 1.88 -3.83 3.77
CA THR A 360 1.81 -2.45 4.29
C THR A 360 2.81 -1.55 3.57
N ASP A 361 2.46 -0.28 3.36
CA ASP A 361 3.44 0.76 2.97
C ASP A 361 4.00 1.44 4.22
N LEU A 362 5.27 1.20 4.52
CA LEU A 362 6.07 1.79 5.58
C LEU A 362 7.22 2.65 5.03
N SER A 363 7.19 3.01 3.74
CA SER A 363 8.22 3.85 3.11
C SER A 363 8.40 5.16 3.89
N GLU A 364 9.63 5.66 4.01
CA GLU A 364 10.02 6.84 4.80
C GLU A 364 9.71 6.78 6.31
N ALA A 365 9.27 5.63 6.84
CA ALA A 365 8.98 5.48 8.27
C ALA A 365 10.23 5.60 9.13
N ASN A 366 10.05 6.04 10.37
CA ASN A 366 11.06 6.00 11.41
C ASN A 366 10.80 4.80 12.34
N LEU A 367 11.65 3.79 12.27
CA LEU A 367 11.65 2.58 13.10
C LEU A 367 12.91 2.49 13.97
N GLN A 368 13.58 3.62 14.20
CA GLN A 368 14.80 3.64 15.00
C GLN A 368 14.55 3.06 16.39
N ASP A 369 15.48 2.23 16.88
CA ASP A 369 15.40 1.54 18.17
C ASP A 369 14.11 0.72 18.41
N ALA A 370 13.30 0.44 17.38
CA ALA A 370 12.09 -0.35 17.53
C ALA A 370 12.42 -1.83 17.75
N ASP A 371 11.64 -2.51 18.58
CA ASP A 371 11.70 -3.96 18.72
C ASP A 371 10.76 -4.60 17.70
N LEU A 372 11.31 -5.11 16.60
CA LEU A 372 10.60 -5.79 15.51
C LEU A 372 10.84 -7.31 15.58
N SER A 373 11.11 -7.86 16.76
CA SER A 373 11.34 -9.31 16.90
C SER A 373 10.12 -10.09 16.40
N ARG A 374 10.35 -11.07 15.51
CA ARG A 374 9.29 -11.89 14.89
C ARG A 374 8.21 -11.11 14.12
N VAL A 375 8.51 -9.89 13.69
CA VAL A 375 7.61 -9.12 12.83
C VAL A 375 7.39 -9.81 11.48
N LYS A 376 6.23 -9.63 10.87
CA LYS A 376 5.94 -10.07 9.49
C LYS A 376 6.03 -8.89 8.54
N LEU A 377 7.13 -8.78 7.81
CA LEU A 377 7.39 -7.77 6.77
C LEU A 377 7.20 -8.35 5.35
N VAL A 378 6.20 -9.21 5.17
CA VAL A 378 5.95 -9.89 3.90
C VAL A 378 5.31 -8.92 2.89
N GLN A 379 5.91 -8.74 1.71
CA GLN A 379 5.42 -7.81 0.68
C GLN A 379 5.29 -6.35 1.17
N THR A 380 6.00 -6.01 2.25
CA THR A 380 5.95 -4.67 2.87
C THR A 380 6.85 -3.70 2.14
N GLN A 381 6.38 -2.50 1.83
CA GLN A 381 7.20 -1.45 1.22
C GLN A 381 7.94 -0.67 2.32
N LEU A 382 9.26 -0.57 2.22
CA LEU A 382 10.18 -0.05 3.23
C LEU A 382 11.17 0.97 2.62
N GLY A 383 10.82 1.56 1.48
CA GLY A 383 11.73 2.46 0.77
C GLY A 383 12.05 3.70 1.61
N GLY A 384 13.32 3.91 1.93
CA GLY A 384 13.77 5.04 2.75
C GLY A 384 13.38 4.94 4.23
N THR A 385 12.99 3.77 4.71
CA THR A 385 12.70 3.51 6.12
C THR A 385 13.98 3.52 6.94
N ASP A 386 13.90 4.04 8.16
CA ASP A 386 15.04 4.12 9.08
C ASP A 386 14.95 3.03 10.16
N PHE A 387 15.76 1.98 10.05
CA PHE A 387 15.87 0.90 11.04
C PHE A 387 17.05 1.11 12.01
N THR A 388 17.64 2.30 12.10
CA THR A 388 18.85 2.50 12.91
C THR A 388 18.64 2.01 14.35
N GLY A 389 19.47 1.08 14.82
CA GLY A 389 19.35 0.51 16.17
C GLY A 389 18.13 -0.40 16.40
N ALA A 390 17.34 -0.74 15.40
CA ALA A 390 16.16 -1.62 15.54
C ALA A 390 16.56 -3.08 15.78
N THR A 391 15.65 -3.88 16.32
CA THR A 391 15.84 -5.34 16.52
C THR A 391 14.98 -6.13 15.55
N LEU A 392 15.57 -6.94 14.67
CA LEU A 392 14.88 -7.72 13.62
C LEU A 392 14.96 -9.23 13.83
N THR A 393 15.39 -9.69 15.00
CA THR A 393 15.54 -11.12 15.30
C THR A 393 14.24 -11.90 15.08
N GLY A 394 14.28 -12.89 14.20
CA GLY A 394 13.16 -13.73 13.80
C GLY A 394 12.15 -13.07 12.87
N ALA A 395 12.45 -11.90 12.29
CA ALA A 395 11.57 -11.24 11.34
C ALA A 395 11.38 -12.06 10.05
N TYR A 396 10.17 -11.98 9.46
CA TYR A 396 9.88 -12.54 8.15
C TYR A 396 10.02 -11.45 7.07
N ILE A 397 10.97 -11.61 6.16
CA ILE A 397 11.35 -10.57 5.17
C ILE A 397 11.02 -10.96 3.72
N GLN A 398 10.06 -11.85 3.53
CA GLN A 398 9.64 -12.33 2.21
C GLN A 398 9.15 -11.18 1.33
N ASP A 399 9.79 -10.97 0.19
CA ASP A 399 9.40 -9.95 -0.80
C ASP A 399 9.27 -8.54 -0.22
N TRP A 400 10.01 -8.23 0.85
CA TRP A 400 10.02 -6.87 1.40
C TRP A 400 10.70 -5.90 0.40
N GLY A 401 10.15 -4.70 0.24
CA GLY A 401 10.61 -3.71 -0.72
C GLY A 401 11.52 -2.67 -0.07
N ILE A 402 12.84 -2.86 -0.13
CA ILE A 402 13.83 -1.91 0.40
C ILE A 402 14.51 -1.15 -0.75
N THR A 403 15.12 0.00 -0.43
CA THR A 403 15.85 0.86 -1.39
C THR A 403 17.18 1.31 -0.80
N THR A 404 18.09 1.85 -1.62
CA THR A 404 19.44 2.32 -1.20
C THR A 404 19.45 3.35 -0.07
N ASN A 405 18.35 4.09 0.13
CA ASN A 405 18.20 5.06 1.22
C ASN A 405 17.55 4.47 2.49
N THR A 406 17.28 3.16 2.52
CA THR A 406 16.82 2.44 3.71
C THR A 406 18.01 2.24 4.64
N LYS A 407 17.88 2.60 5.91
CA LYS A 407 19.01 2.58 6.86
C LYS A 407 18.98 1.35 7.74
N PHE A 408 20.12 0.67 7.85
CA PHE A 408 20.31 -0.53 8.67
C PHE A 408 21.42 -0.36 9.73
N ASP A 409 21.87 0.88 9.97
CA ASP A 409 22.95 1.19 10.90
C ASP A 409 22.66 0.65 12.31
N GLY A 410 23.53 -0.21 12.83
CA GLY A 410 23.37 -0.78 14.18
C GLY A 410 22.11 -1.65 14.37
N VAL A 411 21.54 -2.20 13.29
CA VAL A 411 20.46 -3.18 13.40
C VAL A 411 20.94 -4.42 14.13
N ARG A 412 20.17 -4.82 15.15
CA ARG A 412 20.39 -6.06 15.91
C ARG A 412 19.55 -7.16 15.31
N CYS A 413 20.19 -8.21 14.81
CA CYS A 413 19.50 -9.34 14.24
C CYS A 413 20.33 -10.58 14.50
N GLU A 414 19.79 -11.59 15.17
CA GLU A 414 20.49 -12.87 15.33
C GLU A 414 20.15 -13.83 14.18
N TYR A 415 18.93 -13.75 13.65
CA TYR A 415 18.46 -14.52 12.51
C TYR A 415 17.21 -13.92 11.90
N VAL A 416 16.90 -14.27 10.64
CA VAL A 416 15.65 -13.91 9.94
C VAL A 416 15.05 -15.11 9.23
N TYR A 417 13.80 -14.97 8.78
CA TYR A 417 13.11 -15.94 7.95
C TYR A 417 12.83 -15.34 6.56
N MET A 418 13.22 -16.08 5.53
CA MET A 418 13.09 -15.62 4.14
C MET A 418 11.68 -15.83 3.58
N ARG A 419 10.85 -16.66 4.23
CA ARG A 419 9.44 -16.88 3.85
C ARG A 419 8.54 -17.12 5.05
N LEU A 420 7.26 -16.76 4.88
CA LEU A 420 6.23 -17.10 5.86
C LEU A 420 5.82 -18.58 5.65
N PRO A 421 5.82 -19.42 6.71
CA PRO A 421 5.51 -20.83 6.57
C PRO A 421 4.02 -21.05 6.27
N THR A 422 3.71 -22.00 5.38
CA THR A 422 2.35 -22.45 5.04
C THR A 422 2.17 -23.95 5.32
N LYS A 423 0.97 -24.49 5.13
CA LYS A 423 0.73 -25.94 5.30
C LYS A 423 1.49 -26.76 4.24
N GLU A 424 1.58 -26.22 3.04
CA GLU A 424 2.22 -26.82 1.87
C GLU A 424 3.75 -26.66 1.95
N ASN A 425 4.22 -25.61 2.62
CA ASN A 425 5.64 -25.31 2.77
C ASN A 425 5.95 -24.80 4.19
N PRO A 426 6.15 -25.71 5.16
CA PRO A 426 6.25 -25.35 6.58
C PRO A 426 7.61 -24.79 7.00
N ASP A 427 8.66 -24.98 6.21
CA ASP A 427 10.00 -24.48 6.52
C ASP A 427 10.07 -22.97 6.23
N PRO A 428 10.38 -22.09 7.19
CA PRO A 428 10.43 -20.64 6.97
C PRO A 428 11.73 -20.15 6.29
N LEU A 429 12.67 -21.04 5.99
CA LEU A 429 13.98 -20.74 5.39
C LEU A 429 14.75 -19.71 6.24
N ARG A 430 15.24 -20.16 7.40
CA ARG A 430 16.01 -19.33 8.35
C ARG A 430 17.37 -18.95 7.77
N LYS A 431 17.83 -17.71 8.02
CA LYS A 431 19.21 -17.29 7.85
C LYS A 431 19.80 -16.79 9.18
N PRO A 432 21.06 -17.14 9.54
CA PRO A 432 21.94 -18.10 8.86
C PRO A 432 21.33 -19.52 8.79
N ASP A 433 21.69 -20.31 7.77
CA ASP A 433 21.12 -21.65 7.54
C ASP A 433 21.47 -22.62 8.68
N ASN A 434 22.66 -22.46 9.28
CA ASN A 434 23.04 -23.21 10.46
C ASN A 434 22.33 -22.62 11.69
N HIS A 435 21.45 -23.41 12.31
CA HIS A 435 20.67 -22.99 13.48
C HIS A 435 21.52 -22.76 14.75
N LYS A 436 22.79 -23.19 14.74
CA LYS A 436 23.74 -22.91 15.81
C LYS A 436 24.46 -21.57 15.64
N GLU A 437 24.34 -20.95 14.47
CA GLU A 437 24.92 -19.66 14.15
C GLU A 437 23.87 -18.55 14.22
N VAL A 438 24.37 -17.35 14.51
CA VAL A 438 23.63 -16.10 14.52
C VAL A 438 24.44 -15.05 13.77
N PHE A 439 23.78 -14.09 13.15
CA PHE A 439 24.48 -12.93 12.60
C PHE A 439 25.20 -12.18 13.73
N ALA A 440 26.48 -11.88 13.52
CA ALA A 440 27.23 -10.98 14.37
C ALA A 440 26.76 -9.53 14.17
N GLU A 441 27.26 -8.61 15.00
CA GLU A 441 26.98 -7.19 14.87
C GLU A 441 27.40 -6.68 13.47
N GLY A 442 26.48 -6.05 12.75
CA GLY A 442 26.70 -5.55 11.39
C GLY A 442 26.51 -6.58 10.27
N GLU A 443 26.67 -7.88 10.54
CA GLU A 443 26.63 -8.94 9.53
C GLU A 443 25.26 -9.03 8.82
N PHE A 444 24.16 -8.74 9.52
CA PHE A 444 22.85 -8.64 8.89
C PHE A 444 22.79 -7.51 7.83
N GLY A 445 23.48 -6.38 8.08
CA GLY A 445 23.60 -5.30 7.11
C GLY A 445 24.32 -5.77 5.84
N ASP A 446 25.44 -6.47 6.01
CA ASP A 446 26.21 -7.06 4.90
C ASP A 446 25.39 -8.11 4.14
N PHE A 447 24.60 -8.93 4.84
CA PHE A 447 23.68 -9.90 4.24
C PHE A 447 22.60 -9.26 3.35
N ILE A 448 22.10 -8.08 3.74
CA ILE A 448 21.07 -7.34 2.99
C ILE A 448 21.69 -6.43 1.91
N GLN A 449 22.97 -6.04 2.04
CA GLN A 449 23.63 -5.08 1.17
C GLN A 449 23.54 -5.40 -0.34
N PRO A 450 23.68 -6.66 -0.81
CA PRO A 450 23.54 -7.00 -2.22
C PRO A 450 22.15 -6.74 -2.83
N ILE A 451 21.11 -6.51 -2.00
CA ILE A 451 19.73 -6.24 -2.45
C ILE A 451 19.57 -4.77 -2.91
N PHE A 452 20.48 -3.86 -2.52
CA PHE A 452 20.35 -2.42 -2.84
C PHE A 452 20.77 -2.03 -4.25
N ASP A 453 21.51 -2.90 -4.94
CA ASP A 453 22.05 -2.59 -6.26
C ASP A 453 21.03 -2.81 -7.38
N THR A 454 19.86 -3.39 -7.05
CA THR A 454 18.84 -3.77 -8.04
C THR A 454 17.61 -2.85 -8.03
N LEU A 455 17.14 -2.52 -9.23
CA LEU A 455 15.80 -2.07 -9.54
C LEU A 455 14.87 -3.29 -9.55
N ASP A 456 13.98 -3.34 -8.57
CA ASP A 456 13.00 -4.41 -8.39
C ASP A 456 11.66 -4.03 -9.02
N LEU A 457 11.26 -4.75 -10.07
CA LEU A 457 10.04 -4.52 -10.85
C LEU A 457 9.05 -5.67 -10.60
N TYR A 458 8.13 -5.45 -9.67
CA TYR A 458 7.16 -6.45 -9.23
C TYR A 458 5.84 -6.38 -9.99
N HIS A 459 5.46 -7.49 -10.62
CA HIS A 459 4.19 -7.65 -11.33
C HIS A 459 3.29 -8.62 -10.59
N ASN A 460 2.07 -8.17 -10.28
CA ASN A 460 1.21 -8.85 -9.32
C ASN A 460 -0.02 -9.55 -9.92
N GLN A 461 -0.47 -9.23 -11.14
CA GLN A 461 -1.60 -9.86 -11.84
C GLN A 461 -1.55 -9.67 -13.38
N GLY A 462 -1.89 -10.72 -14.12
CA GLY A 462 -2.02 -10.69 -15.59
C GLY A 462 -0.72 -10.31 -16.28
N VAL A 463 0.37 -10.98 -15.93
CA VAL A 463 1.71 -10.73 -16.49
C VAL A 463 1.69 -10.98 -18.00
N ASP A 464 2.05 -9.98 -18.80
CA ASP A 464 2.32 -10.14 -20.24
C ASP A 464 3.85 -10.06 -20.42
N PRO A 465 4.53 -11.20 -20.65
CA PRO A 465 5.98 -11.28 -20.81
C PRO A 465 6.53 -10.39 -21.92
N ARG A 466 5.74 -10.17 -22.97
CA ARG A 466 6.12 -9.37 -24.11
C ARG A 466 6.15 -7.90 -23.76
N ALA A 467 5.12 -7.43 -23.05
CA ALA A 467 5.07 -6.06 -22.54
C ALA A 467 6.21 -5.79 -21.54
N ILE A 468 6.59 -6.77 -20.71
CA ILE A 468 7.75 -6.65 -19.81
C ILE A 468 9.04 -6.49 -20.60
N ALA A 469 9.27 -7.33 -21.61
CA ALA A 469 10.50 -7.33 -22.40
C ALA A 469 10.69 -6.00 -23.15
N VAL A 470 9.64 -5.50 -23.80
CA VAL A 470 9.68 -4.21 -24.53
C VAL A 470 9.84 -3.04 -23.55
N ALA A 471 9.05 -3.00 -22.46
CA ALA A 471 9.12 -1.92 -21.48
C ALA A 471 10.48 -1.84 -20.77
N PHE A 472 11.11 -2.99 -20.48
CA PHE A 472 12.43 -3.01 -19.87
C PHE A 472 13.52 -2.57 -20.86
N LYS A 473 13.44 -3.00 -22.13
CA LYS A 473 14.37 -2.55 -23.17
C LYS A 473 14.30 -1.04 -23.36
N GLU A 474 13.09 -0.48 -23.47
CA GLU A 474 12.91 0.97 -23.61
C GLU A 474 13.42 1.72 -22.38
N LEU A 475 13.20 1.19 -21.18
CA LEU A 475 13.74 1.77 -19.95
C LEU A 475 15.27 1.85 -19.99
N ALA A 476 15.93 0.76 -20.43
CA ALA A 476 17.39 0.71 -20.55
C ALA A 476 17.93 1.64 -21.65
N GLU A 477 17.26 1.73 -22.80
CA GLU A 477 17.63 2.62 -23.91
C GLU A 477 17.44 4.10 -23.57
N ASN A 478 16.37 4.44 -22.86
CA ASN A 478 16.09 5.82 -22.44
C ASN A 478 16.99 6.28 -21.29
N ASN A 479 17.55 5.34 -20.53
CA ASN A 479 18.36 5.61 -19.34
C ASN A 479 19.74 4.93 -19.43
N PRO A 480 20.59 5.25 -20.43
CA PRO A 480 21.87 4.56 -20.62
C PRO A 480 22.83 4.74 -19.44
N ASN A 481 22.73 5.87 -18.72
CA ASN A 481 23.54 6.18 -17.54
C ASN A 481 23.15 5.35 -16.29
N ALA A 482 22.01 4.65 -16.33
CA ALA A 482 21.56 3.79 -15.24
C ALA A 482 22.18 2.39 -15.26
N GLU A 483 22.85 2.01 -16.37
CA GLU A 483 23.50 0.69 -16.59
C GLU A 483 22.60 -0.48 -16.15
N LEU A 484 21.37 -0.48 -16.66
CA LEU A 484 20.35 -1.47 -16.33
C LEU A 484 20.73 -2.86 -16.85
N GLU A 485 20.97 -3.80 -15.95
CA GLU A 485 21.35 -5.19 -16.28
C GLU A 485 20.47 -6.17 -15.51
N ILE A 486 19.75 -7.07 -16.19
CA ILE A 486 18.88 -8.04 -15.51
C ILE A 486 19.74 -9.07 -14.78
N VAL A 487 19.59 -9.16 -13.46
CA VAL A 487 20.34 -10.09 -12.62
C VAL A 487 19.49 -11.25 -12.11
N ALA A 488 18.17 -11.07 -11.98
CA ALA A 488 17.28 -12.15 -11.57
C ALA A 488 15.85 -11.97 -12.09
N ILE A 489 15.19 -13.09 -12.38
CA ILE A 489 13.75 -13.15 -12.65
C ILE A 489 13.15 -14.22 -11.73
N GLU A 490 12.29 -13.79 -10.80
CA GLU A 490 11.74 -14.65 -9.75
C GLU A 490 10.22 -14.78 -9.83
N ARG A 491 9.71 -16.01 -9.85
CA ARG A 491 8.27 -16.29 -9.75
C ARG A 491 7.81 -16.15 -8.29
N ARG A 492 6.80 -15.30 -8.04
CA ARG A 492 6.26 -14.97 -6.70
C ARG A 492 4.82 -15.46 -6.46
N GLY A 493 4.34 -16.39 -7.30
CA GLY A 493 2.98 -16.94 -7.29
C GLY A 493 2.58 -17.53 -8.65
N GLU A 494 1.33 -17.95 -8.83
CA GLU A 494 0.87 -18.53 -10.11
C GLU A 494 1.12 -17.57 -11.29
N ASP A 495 0.74 -16.30 -11.15
CA ASP A 495 0.86 -15.24 -12.17
C ASP A 495 1.59 -13.98 -11.66
N LYS A 496 2.64 -14.17 -10.85
CA LYS A 496 3.41 -13.06 -10.25
C LYS A 496 4.88 -13.22 -10.53
N ILE A 497 5.52 -12.13 -10.92
CA ILE A 497 6.95 -12.13 -11.24
C ILE A 497 7.64 -10.90 -10.65
N LEU A 498 8.86 -11.09 -10.16
CA LEU A 498 9.77 -10.04 -9.74
C LEU A 498 10.96 -10.05 -10.70
N LEU A 499 11.12 -8.96 -11.45
CA LEU A 499 12.29 -8.74 -12.29
C LEU A 499 13.27 -7.85 -11.51
N ARG A 500 14.49 -8.32 -11.28
CA ARG A 500 15.57 -7.54 -10.65
C ARG A 500 16.62 -7.18 -11.67
N ALA A 501 16.92 -5.89 -11.78
CA ALA A 501 17.97 -5.40 -12.64
C ALA A 501 18.97 -4.55 -11.86
N LYS A 502 20.26 -4.85 -11.94
CA LYS A 502 21.31 -3.99 -11.39
C LYS A 502 21.23 -2.59 -12.00
N THR A 503 21.59 -1.59 -11.21
CA THR A 503 21.65 -0.18 -11.61
C THR A 503 22.89 0.49 -11.03
N THR A 504 23.33 1.58 -11.63
CA THR A 504 24.35 2.43 -11.00
C THR A 504 23.88 3.00 -9.66
N ASN A 505 24.82 3.21 -8.72
CA ASN A 505 24.52 3.73 -7.38
C ASN A 505 23.90 5.13 -7.38
N THR A 506 24.07 5.88 -8.47
CA THR A 506 23.54 7.23 -8.70
C THR A 506 22.16 7.25 -9.38
N ALA A 507 21.66 6.11 -9.85
CA ALA A 507 20.39 6.03 -10.58
C ALA A 507 19.18 6.26 -9.66
N ASN A 508 18.23 7.10 -10.10
CA ASN A 508 16.98 7.34 -9.40
C ASN A 508 16.00 6.18 -9.66
N LYS A 509 16.12 5.10 -8.88
CA LYS A 509 15.31 3.88 -9.01
C LYS A 509 13.79 4.14 -8.97
N SER A 510 13.33 5.16 -8.24
CA SER A 510 11.89 5.49 -8.17
C SER A 510 11.38 6.08 -9.48
N GLU A 511 12.21 6.82 -10.20
CA GLU A 511 11.88 7.41 -11.49
C GLU A 511 11.91 6.34 -12.58
N LEU A 512 12.93 5.48 -12.57
CA LEU A 512 13.04 4.33 -13.46
C LEU A 512 11.85 3.36 -13.31
N SER A 513 11.47 3.02 -12.08
CA SER A 513 10.31 2.16 -11.82
C SER A 513 9.01 2.79 -12.34
N LYS A 514 8.84 4.11 -12.14
CA LYS A 514 7.65 4.82 -12.61
C LYS A 514 7.57 4.85 -14.14
N GLU A 515 8.68 5.16 -14.81
CA GLU A 515 8.77 5.15 -16.28
C GLU A 515 8.42 3.76 -16.83
N TYR A 516 9.06 2.73 -16.26
CA TYR A 516 8.83 1.34 -16.63
C TYR A 516 7.35 0.96 -16.58
N PHE A 517 6.66 1.22 -15.47
CA PHE A 517 5.25 0.83 -15.32
C PHE A 517 4.30 1.66 -16.18
N ILE A 518 4.66 2.89 -16.56
CA ILE A 518 3.87 3.66 -17.55
C ILE A 518 3.93 2.96 -18.90
N ASN A 519 5.12 2.63 -19.38
CA ASN A 519 5.32 2.00 -20.68
C ASN A 519 4.71 0.59 -20.70
N TYR A 520 4.96 -0.21 -19.66
CA TYR A 520 4.39 -1.55 -19.50
C TYR A 520 2.86 -1.55 -19.59
N ASN A 521 2.17 -0.63 -18.92
CA ASN A 521 0.71 -0.59 -18.93
C ASN A 521 0.14 -0.15 -20.29
N GLN A 522 0.85 0.71 -21.03
CA GLN A 522 0.47 1.07 -22.41
C GLN A 522 0.63 -0.12 -23.35
N LEU A 523 1.77 -0.82 -23.24
CA LEU A 523 2.11 -2.01 -24.02
C LEU A 523 1.16 -3.17 -23.78
N LYS A 524 0.76 -3.40 -22.52
CA LYS A 524 -0.23 -4.42 -22.13
C LYS A 524 -1.63 -4.17 -22.70
N ALA A 525 -1.95 -2.92 -23.04
CA ALA A 525 -3.27 -2.55 -23.56
C ALA A 525 -3.38 -2.63 -25.10
N LEU A 526 -2.28 -2.92 -25.81
CA LEU A 526 -2.25 -3.03 -27.27
C LEU A 526 -2.88 -4.33 -27.79
N ALA A 527 -3.49 -4.26 -28.98
CA ALA A 527 -4.02 -5.45 -29.66
C ALA A 527 -2.88 -6.30 -30.25
N GLU A 528 -3.07 -7.63 -30.27
CA GLU A 528 -2.05 -8.62 -30.66
C GLU A 528 -1.32 -8.29 -31.98
N LYS A 529 -2.09 -7.90 -33.01
CA LYS A 529 -1.54 -7.59 -34.34
C LYS A 529 -0.63 -6.37 -34.34
N ASP A 530 -0.95 -5.36 -33.53
CA ASP A 530 -0.19 -4.11 -33.44
C ASP A 530 1.08 -4.32 -32.60
N PHE A 531 1.00 -5.20 -31.60
CA PHE A 531 2.14 -5.59 -30.78
C PHE A 531 3.18 -6.40 -31.58
N GLN A 532 2.73 -7.33 -32.43
CA GLN A 532 3.63 -8.12 -33.30
C GLN A 532 4.35 -7.25 -34.33
N ALA A 533 3.70 -6.21 -34.86
CA ALA A 533 4.35 -5.25 -35.75
C ALA A 533 5.44 -4.42 -35.02
N LEU A 534 5.23 -4.11 -33.74
CA LEU A 534 6.19 -3.41 -32.89
C LEU A 534 7.42 -4.26 -32.55
N ILE A 535 7.24 -5.55 -32.23
CA ILE A 535 8.36 -6.49 -32.01
C ILE A 535 9.13 -6.74 -33.32
N ALA A 536 8.44 -6.90 -34.45
CA ALA A 536 9.08 -7.12 -35.76
C ALA A 536 10.01 -5.97 -36.17
N GLN A 537 9.76 -4.76 -35.66
CA GLN A 537 10.63 -3.61 -35.84
C GLN A 537 11.82 -3.58 -34.86
N LYS A 538 11.75 -4.32 -33.74
CA LYS A 538 12.71 -4.27 -32.63
C LYS A 538 13.29 -5.67 -32.27
N GLU A 539 14.30 -6.10 -33.02
CA GLU A 539 15.45 -6.99 -32.68
C GLU A 539 15.37 -8.25 -31.77
N TYR A 540 16.32 -9.18 -32.01
CA TYR A 540 16.58 -10.47 -31.34
C TYR A 540 16.59 -10.47 -29.79
N GLN A 541 17.03 -9.38 -29.15
CA GLN A 541 17.14 -9.30 -27.69
C GLN A 541 15.78 -9.26 -26.97
N ILE A 542 14.72 -8.71 -27.61
CA ILE A 542 13.36 -8.71 -27.03
C ILE A 542 12.82 -10.14 -26.95
N ILE A 543 13.03 -10.92 -28.02
CA ILE A 543 12.62 -12.33 -28.11
C ILE A 543 13.35 -13.16 -27.06
N ARG A 544 14.65 -12.92 -26.82
CA ARG A 544 15.41 -13.59 -25.76
C ARG A 544 14.82 -13.31 -24.38
N LEU A 545 14.55 -12.04 -24.06
CA LEU A 545 14.01 -11.66 -22.75
C LEU A 545 12.57 -12.16 -22.54
N GLU A 546 11.72 -12.08 -23.57
CA GLU A 546 10.38 -12.67 -23.57
C GLU A 546 10.44 -14.17 -23.25
N ASN A 547 11.32 -14.91 -23.92
CA ASN A 547 11.51 -16.34 -23.67
C ASN A 547 12.01 -16.63 -22.25
N MET A 548 12.91 -15.81 -21.70
CA MET A 548 13.36 -15.94 -20.31
C MET A 548 12.20 -15.74 -19.32
N ILE A 549 11.35 -14.75 -19.57
CA ILE A 549 10.18 -14.46 -18.71
C ILE A 549 9.12 -15.56 -18.85
N MET A 550 8.83 -16.02 -20.07
CA MET A 550 7.94 -17.16 -20.32
C MET A 550 8.43 -18.41 -19.59
N THR A 551 9.73 -18.71 -19.68
CA THR A 551 10.29 -19.88 -19.01
C THR A 551 10.21 -19.75 -17.48
N ALA A 552 10.41 -18.54 -16.92
CA ALA A 552 10.26 -18.28 -15.50
C ALA A 552 8.80 -18.39 -15.00
N LEU A 553 7.81 -18.14 -15.86
CA LEU A 553 6.39 -18.36 -15.55
C LEU A 553 6.03 -19.85 -15.58
N GLU A 554 6.61 -20.60 -16.53
CA GLU A 554 6.33 -22.03 -16.73
C GLU A 554 7.08 -22.97 -15.76
N ARG A 555 8.28 -22.59 -15.30
CA ARG A 555 9.14 -23.42 -14.43
C ARG A 555 9.55 -22.67 -13.15
N PRO A 556 9.48 -23.31 -11.96
CA PRO A 556 9.94 -22.70 -10.70
C PRO A 556 11.48 -22.60 -10.56
N SER A 557 12.26 -22.97 -11.58
CA SER A 557 13.72 -22.93 -11.54
C SER A 557 14.26 -21.54 -11.89
N PHE A 558 14.87 -20.93 -10.88
CA PHE A 558 15.65 -19.68 -10.87
C PHE A 558 16.50 -19.48 -12.14
N TYR A 559 16.23 -18.40 -12.90
CA TYR A 559 17.23 -17.81 -13.81
C TYR A 559 17.97 -16.73 -13.04
N ALA A 560 19.17 -17.05 -12.58
CA ALA A 560 20.23 -16.07 -12.33
C ALA A 560 21.36 -16.37 -13.30
N GLU A 561 21.93 -15.32 -13.90
CA GLU A 561 23.29 -15.44 -14.39
C GLU A 561 24.19 -15.75 -13.18
N ASN A 562 24.94 -16.84 -13.27
CA ASN A 562 25.85 -17.27 -12.21
C ASN A 562 26.94 -16.20 -12.01
N TYR A 563 26.70 -15.27 -11.09
CA TYR A 563 27.78 -14.65 -10.35
C TYR A 563 28.33 -15.72 -9.40
N HIS A 564 29.31 -16.49 -9.88
CA HIS A 564 30.33 -17.01 -8.98
C HIS A 564 31.12 -15.81 -8.44
N ASN A 565 30.64 -15.26 -7.33
CA ASN A 565 31.54 -14.80 -6.30
C ASN A 565 31.32 -15.69 -5.10
N GLN A 566 32.43 -16.27 -4.64
CA GLN A 566 32.55 -17.20 -3.55
C GLN A 566 31.75 -16.73 -2.33
N GLY A 567 30.68 -17.47 -2.02
CA GLY A 567 30.17 -17.64 -0.66
C GLY A 567 30.98 -18.64 0.16
N ASP A 568 32.26 -18.83 -0.19
CA ASP A 568 33.29 -19.20 0.77
C ASP A 568 33.86 -17.89 1.33
N THR A 569 33.15 -17.27 2.27
CA THR A 569 33.85 -16.44 3.25
C THR A 569 34.51 -17.38 4.24
N VAL A 570 35.78 -17.65 3.95
CA VAL A 570 36.80 -17.85 4.97
C VAL A 570 36.53 -16.86 6.10
N MET A 571 36.16 -17.39 7.28
CA MET A 571 36.17 -16.64 8.53
C MET A 571 37.53 -15.96 8.73
N PRO A 572 37.59 -14.82 9.45
CA PRO A 572 38.86 -14.16 9.75
C PRO A 572 39.87 -15.14 10.33
N GLU A 573 41.09 -15.11 9.79
CA GLU A 573 42.20 -16.03 10.01
C GLU A 573 42.75 -15.97 11.46
N SER A 574 41.94 -16.31 12.46
CA SER A 574 42.32 -16.27 13.88
C SER A 574 41.64 -17.36 14.70
N SER A 575 41.53 -18.59 14.16
CA SER A 575 41.16 -19.77 14.97
C SER A 575 41.43 -21.10 14.27
N LYS A 576 42.64 -21.31 13.73
CA LYS A 576 43.10 -22.68 13.42
C LYS A 576 43.54 -23.37 14.71
N ARG A 577 42.63 -24.09 15.37
CA ARG A 577 42.97 -25.23 16.24
C ARG A 577 42.65 -26.53 15.50
N VAL A 578 43.75 -27.16 15.09
CA VAL A 578 43.95 -28.55 14.64
C VAL A 578 42.88 -29.53 15.13
N VAL A 579 42.23 -30.23 14.19
CA VAL A 579 41.83 -31.63 14.34
C VAL A 579 41.93 -32.33 12.98
N ASN A 580 42.83 -33.31 12.89
CA ASN A 580 42.94 -34.27 11.80
C ASN A 580 41.87 -35.36 11.90
N ASN A 581 41.61 -35.99 10.75
CA ASN A 581 41.02 -37.32 10.51
C ASN A 581 39.58 -37.32 9.96
N TYR A 582 39.43 -37.57 8.67
CA TYR A 582 39.07 -38.89 8.09
C TYR A 582 38.80 -38.71 6.58
N LEU A 583 39.70 -39.23 5.75
CA LEU A 583 39.48 -39.49 4.33
C LEU A 583 39.71 -40.98 4.06
N GLN A 584 38.66 -41.67 3.65
CA GLN A 584 38.62 -42.94 2.92
C GLN A 584 37.26 -42.89 2.21
N GLN A 585 37.08 -42.88 0.89
CA GLN A 585 37.81 -43.41 -0.26
C GLN A 585 37.42 -42.59 -1.51
N ALA A 586 38.37 -42.33 -2.40
CA ALA A 586 38.23 -42.48 -3.86
C ALA A 586 39.55 -42.08 -4.53
N GLN A 587 40.11 -43.01 -5.29
CA GLN A 587 41.36 -42.87 -6.02
C GLN A 587 41.21 -41.90 -7.19
N ILE A 588 42.11 -40.92 -7.32
CA ILE A 588 42.47 -40.34 -8.62
C ILE A 588 43.99 -40.28 -8.71
N ALA A 589 44.51 -40.88 -9.77
CA ALA A 589 45.90 -40.90 -10.16
C ALA A 589 46.30 -39.56 -10.78
N GLY A 590 47.50 -39.06 -10.44
CA GLY A 590 48.10 -37.88 -11.06
C GLY A 590 49.12 -37.24 -10.14
N GLY A 591 50.41 -37.43 -10.44
CA GLY A 591 51.53 -37.12 -9.57
C GLY A 591 51.69 -35.64 -9.19
N LEU A 592 52.17 -35.43 -7.96
CA LEU A 592 52.74 -34.19 -7.48
C LEU A 592 54.08 -33.92 -8.17
N VAL A 593 54.25 -32.72 -8.74
CA VAL A 593 55.58 -32.19 -9.08
C VAL A 593 55.77 -30.86 -8.36
N ASN A 594 56.90 -30.76 -7.66
CA ASN A 594 57.37 -29.63 -6.86
C ASN A 594 57.55 -28.35 -7.69
N ALA A 595 57.17 -27.21 -7.11
CA ALA A 595 57.25 -25.87 -7.71
C ALA A 595 58.59 -25.16 -7.44
N GLU A 596 59.74 -25.83 -7.65
CA GLU A 596 61.06 -25.23 -7.40
C GLU A 596 62.00 -25.15 -8.61
N THR A 597 61.55 -25.46 -9.83
CA THR A 597 62.39 -25.27 -11.03
C THR A 597 61.60 -24.73 -12.22
N VAL A 598 61.27 -23.44 -12.22
CA VAL A 598 61.03 -22.71 -13.48
C VAL A 598 61.65 -21.31 -13.38
N THR A 599 62.71 -21.10 -14.17
CA THR A 599 63.29 -19.79 -14.46
C THR A 599 62.37 -18.98 -15.35
N ALA A 600 62.02 -17.77 -14.92
CA ALA A 600 61.28 -16.80 -15.71
C ALA A 600 62.12 -16.34 -16.90
N ASN A 601 61.83 -16.86 -18.09
CA ASN A 601 62.07 -16.23 -19.39
C ASN A 601 61.49 -17.11 -20.51
N GLN A 602 60.16 -17.05 -20.69
CA GLN A 602 59.43 -17.31 -21.94
C GLN A 602 57.93 -17.13 -21.65
N ILE A 603 57.46 -15.88 -21.78
CA ILE A 603 56.03 -15.54 -21.74
C ILE A 603 55.60 -15.28 -23.18
N GLY A 604 54.57 -15.99 -23.63
CA GLY A 604 53.75 -15.59 -24.79
C GLY A 604 53.68 -16.63 -25.90
N GLY A 605 52.71 -17.54 -25.82
CA GLY A 605 52.28 -18.39 -26.93
C GLY A 605 51.25 -19.42 -26.46
N ASN A 606 49.98 -19.25 -26.83
CA ASN A 606 48.96 -20.28 -26.67
C ASN A 606 49.33 -21.47 -27.55
N ILE A 607 49.69 -22.60 -26.95
CA ILE A 607 49.89 -23.86 -27.68
C ILE A 607 48.59 -24.66 -27.57
N THR A 608 47.72 -24.54 -28.57
CA THR A 608 46.63 -25.50 -28.81
C THR A 608 47.17 -26.65 -29.67
N ASN A 609 47.28 -27.85 -29.09
CA ASN A 609 47.73 -29.03 -29.83
C ASN A 609 46.57 -29.63 -30.66
N TYR A 610 46.45 -29.22 -31.93
CA TYR A 610 45.54 -29.84 -32.90
C TYR A 610 46.10 -31.16 -33.45
N THR A 611 45.23 -32.14 -33.70
CA THR A 611 45.62 -33.39 -34.37
C THR A 611 46.02 -33.12 -35.84
N PRO A 612 46.85 -33.98 -36.47
CA PRO A 612 47.27 -33.79 -37.87
C PRO A 612 46.10 -33.63 -38.85
N GLU A 613 45.02 -34.36 -38.61
CA GLU A 613 43.79 -34.34 -39.42
C GLU A 613 43.00 -33.03 -39.24
N GLN A 614 42.98 -32.47 -38.03
CA GLN A 614 42.38 -31.15 -37.76
C GLN A 614 43.14 -30.01 -38.43
N ARG A 615 44.48 -30.07 -38.46
CA ARG A 615 45.30 -29.06 -39.15
C ARG A 615 45.11 -29.07 -40.66
N GLN A 616 44.94 -30.26 -41.24
CA GLN A 616 44.70 -30.39 -42.66
C GLN A 616 43.34 -29.80 -43.07
N ASN A 617 42.27 -30.14 -42.34
CA ASN A 617 40.93 -29.59 -42.59
C ASN A 617 40.85 -28.07 -42.40
N LEU A 618 41.55 -27.52 -41.40
CA LEU A 618 41.62 -26.08 -41.16
C LEU A 618 42.37 -25.35 -42.30
N ALA A 619 43.51 -25.89 -42.74
CA ALA A 619 44.32 -25.29 -43.80
C ALA A 619 43.62 -25.34 -45.17
N GLU A 620 42.94 -26.44 -45.50
CA GLU A 620 42.20 -26.58 -46.75
C GLU A 620 40.98 -25.63 -46.80
N ALA A 621 40.22 -25.53 -45.71
CA ALA A 621 39.09 -24.59 -45.64
C ALA A 621 39.54 -23.12 -45.68
N ALA A 622 40.65 -22.79 -45.02
CA ALA A 622 41.23 -21.44 -45.07
C ALA A 622 41.68 -21.08 -46.50
N ALA A 623 42.34 -22.01 -47.21
CA ALA A 623 42.77 -21.79 -48.59
C ALA A 623 41.58 -21.53 -49.53
N ASP A 624 40.51 -22.32 -49.41
CA ASP A 624 39.30 -22.15 -50.23
C ASP A 624 38.60 -20.81 -49.95
N ILE A 625 38.44 -20.42 -48.67
CA ILE A 625 37.84 -19.14 -48.28
C ILE A 625 38.71 -17.98 -48.78
N GLN A 626 40.03 -18.07 -48.63
CA GLN A 626 40.96 -17.03 -49.07
C GLN A 626 40.89 -16.83 -50.58
N GLN A 627 40.84 -17.93 -51.34
CA GLN A 627 40.71 -17.87 -52.79
C GLN A 627 39.38 -17.24 -53.21
N LEU A 628 38.27 -17.62 -52.57
CA LEU A 628 36.95 -17.06 -52.84
C LEU A 628 36.91 -15.55 -52.55
N LEU A 629 37.44 -15.13 -51.40
CA LEU A 629 37.52 -13.72 -51.02
C LEU A 629 38.39 -12.91 -51.99
N ASN A 630 39.51 -13.46 -52.43
CA ASN A 630 40.38 -12.81 -53.42
C ASN A 630 39.70 -12.68 -54.80
N GLN A 631 38.90 -13.67 -55.21
CA GLN A 631 38.13 -13.61 -56.46
C GLN A 631 37.01 -12.56 -56.37
N LEU A 632 36.27 -12.53 -55.27
CA LEU A 632 35.19 -11.56 -55.05
C LEU A 632 35.74 -10.14 -54.88
N GLY A 633 36.91 -9.98 -54.26
CA GLY A 633 37.62 -8.70 -54.13
C GLY A 633 38.08 -8.08 -55.45
N GLN A 634 38.14 -8.86 -56.55
CA GLN A 634 38.38 -8.34 -57.90
C GLN A 634 37.11 -7.80 -58.56
N ALA A 635 35.93 -8.33 -58.19
CA ALA A 635 34.64 -7.93 -58.72
C ALA A 635 33.95 -6.82 -57.89
N TYR A 636 34.32 -6.69 -56.62
CA TYR A 636 33.69 -5.77 -55.67
C TYR A 636 34.75 -5.03 -54.84
N PRO A 637 34.66 -3.69 -54.69
CA PRO A 637 35.55 -2.93 -53.81
C PRO A 637 35.35 -3.33 -52.33
N THR A 638 36.37 -3.12 -51.48
CA THR A 638 36.34 -3.47 -50.04
C THR A 638 36.78 -2.31 -49.14
N ASN A 639 36.68 -1.07 -49.64
CA ASN A 639 37.24 0.11 -49.00
C ASN A 639 36.35 0.66 -47.87
N THR A 640 35.04 0.38 -47.91
CA THR A 640 34.08 0.83 -46.88
C THR A 640 33.39 -0.34 -46.15
N PRO A 641 32.82 -0.14 -44.95
CA PRO A 641 32.06 -1.18 -44.24
C PRO A 641 30.89 -1.77 -45.04
N LEU A 642 30.19 -0.93 -45.81
CA LEU A 642 29.06 -1.34 -46.66
C LEU A 642 29.54 -2.22 -47.84
N GLU A 643 30.66 -1.85 -48.44
CA GLU A 643 31.31 -2.62 -49.50
C GLU A 643 31.81 -3.98 -49.01
N LYS A 644 32.39 -4.04 -47.80
CA LYS A 644 32.77 -5.31 -47.16
C LYS A 644 31.57 -6.23 -46.92
N GLN A 645 30.40 -5.69 -46.56
CA GLN A 645 29.18 -6.48 -46.41
C GLN A 645 28.69 -7.08 -47.73
N ILE A 646 28.86 -6.39 -48.85
CA ILE A 646 28.51 -6.93 -50.18
C ILE A 646 29.38 -8.14 -50.50
N VAL A 647 30.70 -8.04 -50.28
CA VAL A 647 31.64 -9.16 -50.48
C VAL A 647 31.33 -10.34 -49.56
N VAL A 648 31.00 -10.07 -48.30
CA VAL A 648 30.59 -11.12 -47.34
C VAL A 648 29.30 -11.81 -47.79
N THR A 649 28.32 -11.04 -48.26
CA THR A 649 27.01 -11.59 -48.69
C THR A 649 27.18 -12.50 -49.91
N GLU A 650 27.99 -12.12 -50.89
CA GLU A 650 28.26 -12.97 -52.05
C GLU A 650 29.15 -14.18 -51.70
N ALA A 651 30.12 -14.01 -50.80
CA ALA A 651 30.93 -15.13 -50.29
C ALA A 651 30.06 -16.19 -49.59
N LEU A 652 29.11 -15.77 -48.75
CA LEU A 652 28.19 -16.69 -48.07
C LEU A 652 27.30 -17.45 -49.07
N LYS A 653 26.79 -16.78 -50.11
CA LYS A 653 26.00 -17.43 -51.16
C LYS A 653 26.79 -18.49 -51.92
N GLU A 654 28.05 -18.21 -52.26
CA GLU A 654 28.90 -19.15 -53.00
C GLU A 654 29.33 -20.34 -52.14
N ILE A 655 29.60 -20.11 -50.85
CA ILE A 655 29.84 -21.22 -49.90
C ILE A 655 28.57 -22.06 -49.73
N GLU A 656 27.39 -21.43 -49.63
CA GLU A 656 26.13 -22.15 -49.45
C GLU A 656 25.71 -22.96 -50.69
N ARG A 657 26.07 -22.49 -51.89
CA ARG A 657 25.86 -23.19 -53.17
C ARG A 657 26.81 -24.36 -53.40
N ASN A 658 27.90 -24.47 -52.62
CA ASN A 658 28.89 -25.54 -52.73
C ASN A 658 28.86 -26.43 -51.46
N PRO A 659 28.08 -27.53 -51.46
CA PRO A 659 27.89 -28.37 -50.27
C PRO A 659 29.21 -28.93 -49.71
N THR A 660 30.16 -29.23 -50.58
CA THR A 660 31.48 -29.74 -50.19
C THR A 660 32.30 -28.67 -49.48
N LEU A 661 32.30 -27.43 -50.00
CA LEU A 661 32.96 -26.31 -49.35
C LEU A 661 32.28 -25.96 -48.01
N LYS A 662 30.94 -25.91 -47.98
CA LYS A 662 30.16 -25.68 -46.74
C LYS A 662 30.51 -26.69 -45.65
N ALA A 663 30.56 -27.98 -45.98
CA ALA A 663 30.93 -29.03 -45.04
C ALA A 663 32.37 -28.88 -44.51
N ARG A 664 33.33 -28.52 -45.37
CA ARG A 664 34.72 -28.25 -44.94
C ARG A 664 34.81 -27.03 -44.03
N VAL A 665 34.09 -25.96 -44.33
CA VAL A 665 34.06 -24.75 -43.49
C VAL A 665 33.48 -25.04 -42.10
N ILE A 666 32.36 -25.77 -42.03
CA ILE A 666 31.76 -26.19 -40.74
C ILE A 666 32.70 -27.14 -39.99
N GLY A 667 33.34 -28.09 -40.68
CA GLY A 667 34.32 -28.99 -40.10
C GLY A 667 35.54 -28.26 -39.51
N ALA A 668 36.07 -27.26 -40.23
CA ALA A 668 37.16 -26.41 -39.79
C ALA A 668 36.78 -25.58 -38.56
N LEU A 669 35.57 -25.00 -38.55
CA LEU A 669 35.05 -24.26 -37.39
C LEU A 669 34.86 -25.17 -36.17
N LYS A 670 34.34 -26.40 -36.34
CA LYS A 670 34.22 -27.39 -35.25
C LYS A 670 35.58 -27.89 -34.74
N ALA A 671 36.60 -27.93 -35.61
CA ALA A 671 37.93 -28.43 -35.25
C ALA A 671 38.84 -27.38 -34.59
N GLY A 672 38.78 -26.11 -35.03
CA GLY A 672 39.71 -25.06 -34.60
C GLY A 672 39.06 -23.75 -34.15
N GLY A 673 37.76 -23.58 -34.31
CA GLY A 673 37.05 -22.33 -33.99
C GLY A 673 37.32 -21.19 -34.96
N THR A 674 36.60 -20.09 -34.78
CA THR A 674 36.66 -18.89 -35.64
C THR A 674 38.02 -18.20 -35.58
N GLU A 675 38.66 -18.15 -34.41
CA GLU A 675 39.97 -17.48 -34.25
C GLU A 675 41.12 -18.24 -34.95
N ALA A 676 41.13 -19.57 -34.96
CA ALA A 676 42.16 -20.32 -35.68
C ALA A 676 42.01 -20.18 -37.21
N LEU A 677 40.77 -20.08 -37.70
CA LEU A 677 40.51 -19.83 -39.12
C LEU A 677 40.86 -18.39 -39.51
N LYS A 678 40.66 -17.43 -38.61
CA LYS A 678 41.02 -16.02 -38.79
C LYS A 678 42.52 -15.80 -38.94
N GLU A 679 43.35 -16.51 -38.18
CA GLU A 679 44.81 -16.42 -38.29
C GLU A 679 45.35 -16.86 -39.65
N LEU A 680 44.58 -17.67 -40.40
CA LEU A 680 44.96 -18.20 -41.70
C LEU A 680 44.38 -17.41 -42.88
N LEU A 681 43.56 -16.38 -42.61
CA LEU A 681 42.87 -15.59 -43.62
C LEU A 681 43.33 -14.14 -43.60
N ASP A 682 43.90 -13.68 -44.71
CA ASP A 682 44.36 -12.31 -44.90
C ASP A 682 43.48 -11.60 -45.95
N HIS A 683 42.35 -11.06 -45.51
CA HIS A 683 41.47 -10.26 -46.35
C HIS A 683 40.63 -9.23 -45.55
N PRO A 684 40.37 -8.00 -46.06
CA PRO A 684 39.72 -6.92 -45.31
C PRO A 684 38.29 -7.20 -44.81
N ALA A 685 37.65 -8.24 -45.34
CA ALA A 685 36.30 -8.68 -45.03
C ALA A 685 36.23 -9.91 -44.08
N VAL A 686 37.37 -10.48 -43.67
CA VAL A 686 37.46 -11.73 -42.89
C VAL A 686 36.70 -11.66 -41.58
N ASN A 687 36.88 -10.59 -40.79
CA ASN A 687 36.22 -10.46 -39.48
C ASN A 687 34.69 -10.47 -39.60
N VAL A 688 34.15 -9.89 -40.68
CA VAL A 688 32.70 -9.83 -40.91
C VAL A 688 32.17 -11.16 -41.45
N LEU A 689 32.94 -11.83 -42.32
CA LEU A 689 32.60 -13.15 -42.83
C LEU A 689 32.58 -14.21 -41.72
N LEU A 690 33.60 -14.23 -40.86
CA LEU A 690 33.71 -15.23 -39.79
C LEU A 690 32.61 -15.09 -38.74
N ALA A 691 32.22 -13.86 -38.39
CA ALA A 691 31.06 -13.61 -37.53
C ALA A 691 29.75 -14.14 -38.14
N ALA A 692 29.61 -14.10 -39.46
CA ALA A 692 28.44 -14.65 -40.15
C ALA A 692 28.48 -16.19 -40.26
N LEU A 693 29.66 -16.78 -40.45
CA LEU A 693 29.86 -18.23 -40.53
C LEU A 693 29.75 -18.94 -39.17
N GLU A 694 30.02 -18.23 -38.06
CA GLU A 694 29.85 -18.75 -36.70
C GLU A 694 28.40 -19.20 -36.43
N GLY A 695 27.42 -18.49 -37.02
CA GLY A 695 26.00 -18.86 -36.94
C GLY A 695 25.63 -20.18 -37.64
N TRP A 696 26.53 -20.79 -38.43
CA TRP A 696 26.29 -22.09 -39.07
C TRP A 696 26.69 -23.29 -38.19
N GLN A 697 27.39 -23.07 -37.08
CA GLN A 697 27.73 -24.15 -36.15
C GLN A 697 26.51 -24.70 -35.39
N ASP A 698 25.48 -23.88 -35.20
CA ASP A 698 24.29 -24.19 -34.40
C ASP A 698 23.06 -24.57 -35.24
N ALA A 699 23.19 -24.63 -36.58
CA ALA A 699 22.09 -24.86 -37.52
C ALA A 699 21.99 -26.30 -38.08
N GLU A 700 22.87 -27.21 -37.65
CA GLU A 700 22.82 -28.68 -37.86
C GLU A 700 23.20 -29.39 -36.56
#